data_AF-A0A1L9PRM1-F1
#
_entry.id   AF-A0A1L9PRM1-F1
#
_cell.length_a   1.000
_cell.length_b   1.000
_cell.length_c   1.000
_cell.angle_alpha   90.00
_cell.angle_beta   90.00
_cell.angle_gamma   90.00
#
_symmetry.space_group_name_H-M   'P 1'
#
loop_
_entity.id
_entity.type
_entity.pdbx_description
1 polymer ?
#
loop_
_entity_poly.entity_id
_entity_poly.type
_entity_poly.pdbx_seq_one_letter_code
_entity_poly.pdbx_strand_id
1 'polypeptide(L)'
;MWLDRIAGHSTPDRGPSPIPQRSSSASHLSPNRPNSRPGISRPGSSLSALVTPSPSASTTSLPTVARVPEESTLKQNATTSPRPSDVADPLDVLNGIIKKYNEESQAGSSGRELSPVKPALLVEDIDFEGLSLEDFIHKPETKTAVKGGIGPQTIQQFEKERDKFQELHSAISGCDDVSKSVEMYLNDFQNELGAVSAEIETLQTRSVQLNAMLGNRRNVEQLLGPAVEEISISPAAVRMIAEGAIDENWVKALNEFETRTASIDAKTASSSSTKAIDDVRPLLEDVKKKAVERIRDYLVSQVRALRSPNINAQIIQQQRLVKFKDLYSYVSRAHPTLAAEITQAYINTMRWYYLSHFTRYLQALSKIKLYPSDRNEVLGGEPHAQKAGNIVPGNRGGAAAHDPFSLGRRVDILRTGNQMAISSYLAEEDSSFHGIEVPFRNFNLALLDNVSAEYSFMTEMFSTLSFQQISRKASEVFSSVFSLGQGLTKQLIENTTDSLGVLMCVRLNQQEAFELQRRKVPMADSYINGINMQLWPRFQVIMDTHCESLKRIGGNTGRSAVSALSLAGGDDLNQSSAPHFLTQRFGQLLHGILVLSSEAGDDEPVANSLSRLTTEFDGLLTKLSRIGGDAKRRERFLYNNYSLILTIISDTQGKLATEQKQVKGHRNSLPNIRHQRYLSMATRAGFSVRASFRLPRRQFSTTRASSADVTHAVIGGGVVGLAVARQLASRPNTSTILLERHDAPGTETSSRNSEVIHAGLYYGASSRKSELCIRGKNLLYDLCSKNGIPHRNTKKWVVAQNEEQWDATLKVHELAKQLGVPTRLLSQSEAASREPEVRGRAGILESGSTGIVDSHSLMTYLQGDLEDKGGDCAFLTQVIGIEALDGGKGGYKITARSGGGGEEETTTSIVAETLINSAGNYACNINNMLLPVERHRTPLYAKGTYFSYGASFPTGPPSVLVYPATMPGQGGLGTHLTLDMGGQVRFGPDVEWVDSPNDLKPSADRLQLAIPEIQAYLPNVDPEAIHLDYCGIRPKLSKAGAVNTGAGFQDFIIQEEEGFPGFVNLLGIESPGLTSCLSIAEVVDGILYK
;
A
#
# COMPACT_ATOMS: atom_id res chain seq x y z
N MET A 1 -0.23 3.91 28.41
CA MET A 1 -1.57 3.28 28.48
C MET A 1 -2.71 4.18 28.02
N TRP A 2 -2.80 5.47 28.40
CA TRP A 2 -3.84 6.37 27.86
C TRP A 2 -3.35 7.30 26.73
N LEU A 3 -2.04 7.47 26.51
CA LEU A 3 -1.48 8.17 25.34
C LEU A 3 -0.47 7.33 24.54
N ASP A 4 -0.66 6.01 24.52
CA ASP A 4 -0.03 5.13 23.51
C ASP A 4 -0.87 5.22 22.22
N ARG A 5 -1.25 6.46 21.86
CA ARG A 5 -2.41 6.77 20.99
C ARG A 5 -2.04 7.31 19.62
N ILE A 6 -0.79 7.70 19.42
CA ILE A 6 -0.24 8.15 18.13
C ILE A 6 1.19 7.60 17.91
N ALA A 7 1.86 7.07 18.94
CA ALA A 7 3.13 6.36 18.79
C ALA A 7 2.90 4.92 18.27
N GLY A 8 3.26 4.66 17.01
CA GLY A 8 3.35 3.32 16.43
C GLY A 8 4.56 2.56 16.94
N HIS A 9 4.61 2.29 18.25
CA HIS A 9 5.71 1.58 18.89
C HIS A 9 5.26 0.33 19.63
N SER A 10 6.12 -0.68 19.53
CA SER A 10 5.94 -2.04 20.02
C SER A 10 5.67 -2.09 21.53
N THR A 11 4.72 -2.94 21.94
CA THR A 11 4.60 -3.36 23.34
C THR A 11 5.85 -4.17 23.73
N PRO A 12 6.63 -3.76 24.74
CA PRO A 12 7.70 -4.60 25.25
C PRO A 12 7.11 -5.81 25.97
N ASP A 13 7.64 -6.99 25.63
CA ASP A 13 7.14 -8.26 26.09
C ASP A 13 7.23 -8.39 27.61
N ARG A 14 6.12 -8.68 28.28
CA ARG A 14 6.06 -8.75 29.75
C ARG A 14 6.48 -10.15 30.20
N GLY A 15 7.80 -10.37 30.27
CA GLY A 15 8.38 -11.61 30.79
C GLY A 15 7.80 -12.01 32.16
N PRO A 16 7.61 -13.31 32.43
CA PRO A 16 6.91 -13.78 33.62
C PRO A 16 7.71 -13.49 34.90
N SER A 17 7.15 -12.67 35.78
CA SER A 17 7.69 -12.43 37.12
C SER A 17 7.38 -13.59 38.08
N PRO A 18 8.25 -13.88 39.07
CA PRO A 18 8.27 -15.18 39.74
C PRO A 18 7.18 -15.35 40.81
N ILE A 19 6.70 -16.59 40.94
CA ILE A 19 5.79 -17.03 42.01
C ILE A 19 6.59 -17.17 43.32
N PRO A 20 6.12 -16.63 44.46
CA PRO A 20 6.81 -16.74 45.73
C PRO A 20 6.71 -18.16 46.32
N GLN A 21 7.82 -18.64 46.89
CA GLN A 21 7.87 -19.90 47.63
C GLN A 21 7.04 -19.84 48.93
N ARG A 22 6.38 -20.96 49.26
CA ARG A 22 6.12 -21.33 50.66
C ARG A 22 6.21 -22.85 50.85
N SER A 23 6.76 -23.26 51.98
CA SER A 23 7.24 -24.60 52.29
C SER A 23 6.31 -25.40 53.22
N SER A 24 6.42 -26.75 53.19
CA SER A 24 5.91 -27.74 54.19
C SER A 24 4.38 -27.77 54.43
N SER A 25 3.68 -28.87 54.73
CA SER A 25 3.95 -30.32 54.93
C SER A 25 2.58 -31.01 55.17
N ALA A 26 2.31 -32.31 54.97
CA ALA A 26 2.98 -33.46 54.35
C ALA A 26 1.95 -34.64 54.24
N SER A 27 2.36 -35.85 53.80
CA SER A 27 1.66 -37.16 53.89
C SER A 27 0.39 -37.37 53.03
N HIS A 28 0.04 -38.58 52.51
CA HIS A 28 0.69 -39.91 52.52
C HIS A 28 0.18 -40.79 51.33
N LEU A 29 1.02 -41.73 50.87
CA LEU A 29 0.68 -43.05 50.26
C LEU A 29 0.00 -43.17 48.87
N SER A 30 0.70 -43.86 47.96
CA SER A 30 0.15 -44.77 46.93
C SER A 30 0.20 -46.22 47.47
N PRO A 31 -0.48 -47.24 46.89
CA PRO A 31 0.04 -47.90 45.66
C PRO A 31 -0.96 -48.67 44.73
N ASN A 32 -0.43 -49.08 43.56
CA ASN A 32 -0.71 -50.31 42.76
C ASN A 32 -1.88 -50.44 41.75
N ARG A 33 -1.56 -51.25 40.71
CA ARG A 33 -2.27 -51.66 39.46
C ARG A 33 -3.07 -52.99 39.68
N PRO A 34 -3.64 -53.78 38.69
CA PRO A 34 -3.59 -53.69 37.20
C PRO A 34 -4.82 -54.16 36.34
N ASN A 35 -4.68 -54.04 35.00
CA ASN A 35 -5.18 -54.86 33.87
C ASN A 35 -6.52 -55.67 33.92
N SER A 36 -7.34 -55.52 32.85
CA SER A 36 -7.60 -56.61 31.87
C SER A 36 -8.29 -56.17 30.56
N ARG A 37 -7.86 -56.77 29.44
CA ARG A 37 -8.34 -56.71 28.01
C ARG A 37 -9.49 -57.73 27.76
N PRO A 38 -10.00 -58.02 26.53
CA PRO A 38 -9.99 -57.32 25.21
C PRO A 38 -11.39 -57.28 24.50
N GLY A 39 -11.47 -56.91 23.21
CA GLY A 39 -12.68 -56.99 22.35
C GLY A 39 -12.61 -58.06 21.24
N ILE A 40 -13.55 -58.05 20.25
CA ILE A 40 -13.66 -58.94 19.06
C ILE A 40 -14.37 -58.22 17.88
N SER A 41 -14.27 -58.75 16.65
CA SER A 41 -14.58 -58.06 15.37
C SER A 41 -15.37 -58.87 14.31
N ARG A 42 -16.24 -58.19 13.52
CA ARG A 42 -16.76 -58.56 12.15
C ARG A 42 -17.59 -59.88 12.05
N PRO A 43 -18.18 -60.30 10.89
CA PRO A 43 -18.27 -59.71 9.52
C PRO A 43 -19.71 -59.71 8.88
N GLY A 44 -19.84 -59.35 7.58
CA GLY A 44 -20.62 -60.18 6.61
C GLY A 44 -21.97 -59.73 6.03
N SER A 45 -21.93 -58.97 4.91
CA SER A 45 -22.63 -59.21 3.61
C SER A 45 -24.14 -59.61 3.47
N SER A 46 -24.78 -58.92 2.50
CA SER A 46 -25.58 -59.42 1.34
C SER A 46 -27.10 -59.73 1.37
N LEU A 47 -27.80 -59.12 0.38
CA LEU A 47 -28.90 -59.60 -0.49
C LEU A 47 -30.41 -59.50 -0.09
N SER A 48 -31.12 -58.70 -0.90
CA SER A 48 -32.34 -59.03 -1.68
C SER A 48 -33.77 -59.12 -1.08
N ALA A 49 -34.57 -58.12 -1.50
CA ALA A 49 -35.76 -58.24 -2.38
C ALA A 49 -37.21 -58.32 -1.82
N LEU A 50 -38.07 -57.55 -2.53
CA LEU A 50 -39.52 -57.67 -2.76
C LEU A 50 -40.52 -57.46 -1.60
N VAL A 51 -41.38 -56.44 -1.74
CA VAL A 51 -42.83 -56.57 -2.07
C VAL A 51 -43.29 -55.24 -2.72
N THR A 52 -44.11 -55.32 -3.78
CA THR A 52 -44.81 -54.20 -4.44
C THR A 52 -46.29 -54.16 -3.98
N PRO A 53 -47.03 -53.05 -4.13
CA PRO A 53 -47.72 -52.81 -5.41
C PRO A 53 -47.81 -51.34 -5.88
N SER A 54 -47.83 -51.18 -7.20
CA SER A 54 -48.25 -50.00 -7.97
C SER A 54 -49.79 -49.78 -7.87
N PRO A 55 -50.39 -48.64 -8.30
CA PRO A 55 -50.31 -48.19 -9.71
C PRO A 55 -50.36 -46.67 -10.00
N SER A 56 -49.79 -46.29 -11.17
CA SER A 56 -50.21 -45.23 -12.13
C SER A 56 -50.55 -43.78 -11.68
N ALA A 57 -50.20 -42.72 -12.41
CA ALA A 57 -49.32 -42.54 -13.58
C ALA A 57 -49.14 -41.03 -13.91
N SER A 58 -47.96 -40.65 -14.44
CA SER A 58 -47.69 -39.50 -15.35
C SER A 58 -47.97 -38.05 -14.83
N THR A 59 -47.32 -36.97 -15.29
CA THR A 59 -46.46 -36.71 -16.46
C THR A 59 -45.23 -35.84 -16.14
N THR A 60 -44.14 -36.12 -16.86
CA THR A 60 -42.88 -35.38 -17.06
C THR A 60 -42.91 -33.86 -17.27
N SER A 61 -41.87 -33.16 -16.77
CA SER A 61 -41.01 -32.27 -17.58
C SER A 61 -39.65 -31.94 -16.93
N LEU A 62 -38.65 -31.73 -17.80
CA LEU A 62 -37.19 -31.64 -17.61
C LEU A 62 -36.67 -30.46 -16.75
N PRO A 63 -35.38 -30.52 -16.34
CA PRO A 63 -34.52 -29.35 -16.29
C PRO A 63 -33.40 -29.37 -17.36
N THR A 64 -33.03 -28.18 -17.80
CA THR A 64 -32.00 -27.88 -18.81
C THR A 64 -30.59 -27.85 -18.21
N VAL A 65 -29.66 -28.54 -18.87
CA VAL A 65 -28.36 -28.02 -19.36
C VAL A 65 -27.43 -27.28 -18.39
N ALA A 66 -26.28 -27.90 -18.12
CA ALA A 66 -25.01 -27.20 -17.96
C ALA A 66 -24.29 -27.06 -19.32
N ARG A 67 -23.62 -25.93 -19.50
CA ARG A 67 -22.69 -25.53 -20.58
C ARG A 67 -21.71 -24.57 -19.86
N VAL A 68 -20.42 -24.42 -20.17
CA VAL A 68 -19.75 -24.36 -21.48
C VAL A 68 -18.36 -25.11 -21.39
N PRO A 69 -17.27 -24.85 -22.16
CA PRO A 69 -16.68 -25.90 -23.02
C PRO A 69 -15.18 -26.19 -22.76
N GLU A 70 -14.57 -27.08 -23.56
CA GLU A 70 -13.65 -26.63 -24.63
C GLU A 70 -13.37 -27.74 -25.66
N GLU A 71 -12.97 -27.33 -26.86
CA GLU A 71 -12.59 -28.21 -27.95
C GLU A 71 -11.08 -28.55 -27.86
N SER A 72 -10.71 -29.80 -28.11
CA SER A 72 -9.41 -30.04 -28.75
C SER A 72 -9.41 -31.26 -29.68
N THR A 73 -8.85 -30.99 -30.83
CA THR A 73 -8.54 -31.82 -31.99
C THR A 73 -7.79 -33.13 -31.68
N LEU A 74 -8.29 -34.25 -32.22
CA LEU A 74 -7.56 -35.51 -32.43
C LEU A 74 -7.68 -35.88 -33.91
N LYS A 75 -6.68 -35.64 -34.76
CA LYS A 75 -5.53 -36.53 -35.00
C LYS A 75 -5.90 -38.02 -35.04
N GLN A 76 -6.04 -38.53 -36.26
CA GLN A 76 -6.12 -39.96 -36.57
C GLN A 76 -4.76 -40.64 -36.37
N ASN A 77 -4.73 -41.81 -35.74
CA ASN A 77 -3.98 -42.97 -36.24
C ASN A 77 -4.34 -44.27 -35.49
N ALA A 78 -4.58 -45.35 -36.27
CA ALA A 78 -4.61 -46.78 -35.91
C ALA A 78 -5.63 -47.23 -34.82
N THR A 79 -6.45 -48.28 -34.98
CA THR A 79 -6.11 -49.64 -35.47
C THR A 79 -7.32 -50.44 -36.02
N THR A 80 -7.11 -51.03 -37.19
CA THR A 80 -7.56 -52.36 -37.71
C THR A 80 -8.56 -53.23 -36.93
N SER A 81 -9.62 -53.67 -37.63
CA SER A 81 -10.12 -55.08 -37.64
C SER A 81 -10.81 -55.37 -39.02
N PRO A 82 -11.07 -56.63 -39.44
CA PRO A 82 -10.68 -57.08 -40.78
C PRO A 82 -11.77 -57.10 -41.88
N ARG A 83 -11.31 -57.11 -43.15
CA ARG A 83 -12.11 -57.43 -44.36
C ARG A 83 -12.11 -58.94 -44.65
N PRO A 84 -13.14 -59.48 -45.35
CA PRO A 84 -13.11 -60.83 -45.94
C PRO A 84 -12.03 -60.96 -47.03
N SER A 85 -11.51 -62.17 -47.22
CA SER A 85 -10.26 -62.45 -47.93
C SER A 85 -10.39 -62.92 -49.38
N ASP A 86 -11.51 -62.64 -50.06
CA ASP A 86 -11.88 -63.35 -51.31
C ASP A 86 -12.32 -62.42 -52.47
N VAL A 87 -11.79 -61.19 -52.50
CA VAL A 87 -11.94 -60.26 -53.62
C VAL A 87 -10.57 -59.68 -53.96
N ALA A 88 -10.07 -59.97 -55.16
CA ALA A 88 -8.83 -59.39 -55.67
C ALA A 88 -9.03 -57.89 -55.99
N ASP A 89 -8.01 -57.07 -55.76
CA ASP A 89 -8.10 -55.62 -55.99
C ASP A 89 -8.30 -55.35 -57.50
N PRO A 90 -9.39 -54.66 -57.91
CA PRO A 90 -9.67 -54.43 -59.33
C PRO A 90 -8.57 -53.63 -60.04
N LEU A 91 -7.77 -52.84 -59.32
CA LEU A 91 -6.61 -52.16 -59.89
C LEU A 91 -5.47 -53.13 -60.25
N ASP A 92 -5.26 -54.20 -59.50
CA ASP A 92 -4.26 -55.22 -59.82
C ASP A 92 -4.70 -56.11 -60.99
N VAL A 93 -6.00 -56.39 -61.11
CA VAL A 93 -6.56 -57.09 -62.28
C VAL A 93 -6.43 -56.24 -63.55
N LEU A 94 -6.80 -54.95 -63.49
CA LEU A 94 -6.62 -54.01 -64.60
C LEU A 94 -5.14 -53.85 -64.99
N ASN A 95 -4.24 -53.65 -64.01
CA ASN A 95 -2.81 -53.54 -64.28
C ASN A 95 -2.21 -54.85 -64.84
N GLY A 96 -2.71 -56.02 -64.43
CA GLY A 96 -2.31 -57.31 -64.97
C GLY A 96 -2.70 -57.51 -66.45
N ILE A 97 -3.89 -57.05 -66.84
CA ILE A 97 -4.36 -57.12 -68.24
C ILE A 97 -3.63 -56.08 -69.10
N ILE A 98 -3.44 -54.85 -68.60
CA ILE A 98 -2.74 -53.76 -69.31
C ILE A 98 -1.25 -54.08 -69.50
N LYS A 99 -0.60 -54.78 -68.56
CA LYS A 99 0.78 -55.26 -68.76
C LYS A 99 0.91 -56.28 -69.89
N LYS A 100 -0.05 -57.21 -70.00
CA LYS A 100 -0.05 -58.24 -71.06
C LYS A 100 -0.20 -57.65 -72.47
N TYR A 101 -0.90 -56.54 -72.63
CA TYR A 101 -1.13 -55.93 -73.95
C TYR A 101 0.05 -55.09 -74.48
N ASN A 102 0.98 -54.68 -73.60
CA ASN A 102 2.08 -53.79 -73.97
C ASN A 102 3.37 -54.53 -74.40
N GLU A 103 3.48 -55.84 -74.21
CA GLU A 103 4.69 -56.61 -74.60
C GLU A 103 4.63 -57.10 -76.08
N GLU A 104 3.45 -57.22 -76.69
CA GLU A 104 3.30 -57.65 -78.09
C GLU A 104 3.23 -56.51 -79.12
N SER A 105 3.21 -55.24 -78.68
CA SER A 105 3.02 -54.08 -79.56
C SER A 105 4.31 -53.36 -80.01
N GLN A 106 5.50 -53.89 -79.69
CA GLN A 106 6.79 -53.38 -80.21
C GLN A 106 7.29 -54.16 -81.44
N ALA A 107 6.46 -54.24 -82.49
CA ALA A 107 6.90 -54.59 -83.84
C ALA A 107 6.05 -53.88 -84.90
N GLY A 108 6.68 -53.02 -85.72
CA GLY A 108 6.03 -52.45 -86.91
C GLY A 108 5.56 -50.99 -86.81
N SER A 109 6.48 -50.05 -86.66
CA SER A 109 6.22 -48.62 -86.88
C SER A 109 6.20 -48.26 -88.38
N SER A 110 5.11 -47.69 -88.91
CA SER A 110 5.16 -46.65 -89.96
C SER A 110 3.81 -46.06 -90.36
N GLY A 111 3.67 -44.74 -90.32
CA GLY A 111 2.88 -43.97 -91.30
C GLY A 111 1.47 -43.50 -90.89
N ARG A 112 1.34 -42.20 -90.59
CA ARG A 112 0.57 -41.17 -91.34
C ARG A 112 -0.69 -41.62 -92.13
N GLU A 113 -1.80 -40.87 -92.21
CA GLU A 113 -2.23 -39.55 -91.70
C GLU A 113 -3.74 -39.40 -92.05
N LEU A 114 -4.40 -38.29 -91.68
CA LEU A 114 -5.65 -37.76 -92.28
C LEU A 114 -7.01 -38.49 -92.08
N SER A 115 -7.90 -37.80 -91.37
CA SER A 115 -9.36 -37.76 -91.59
C SER A 115 -9.73 -36.91 -92.83
N PRO A 116 -11.01 -36.80 -93.25
CA PRO A 116 -12.04 -37.83 -93.43
C PRO A 116 -12.68 -37.76 -94.85
N VAL A 117 -13.19 -38.86 -95.43
CA VAL A 117 -13.82 -38.83 -96.77
C VAL A 117 -15.13 -39.64 -96.85
N LYS A 118 -16.23 -38.95 -97.22
CA LYS A 118 -17.46 -39.55 -97.78
C LYS A 118 -17.23 -39.92 -99.25
N PRO A 119 -17.73 -41.09 -99.70
CA PRO A 119 -18.64 -41.11 -100.86
C PRO A 119 -19.68 -42.25 -100.76
N ALA A 120 -20.58 -42.48 -101.72
CA ALA A 120 -21.44 -41.59 -102.50
C ALA A 120 -22.58 -42.41 -103.14
N LEU A 121 -23.69 -41.74 -103.40
CA LEU A 121 -24.93 -42.15 -104.08
C LEU A 121 -24.78 -42.96 -105.40
N LEU A 122 -25.72 -43.90 -105.63
CA LEU A 122 -26.50 -44.24 -106.86
C LEU A 122 -26.78 -45.76 -106.94
N VAL A 123 -28.02 -46.23 -106.74
CA VAL A 123 -29.16 -46.36 -107.70
C VAL A 123 -29.06 -47.61 -108.58
N GLU A 124 -30.15 -48.39 -108.67
CA GLU A 124 -30.84 -48.81 -109.92
C GLU A 124 -32.05 -49.71 -109.58
N ASP A 125 -33.26 -49.24 -109.92
CA ASP A 125 -34.49 -50.05 -109.93
C ASP A 125 -34.45 -51.04 -111.11
N ILE A 126 -34.87 -52.29 -110.90
CA ILE A 126 -35.15 -53.23 -112.00
C ILE A 126 -36.51 -53.92 -111.80
N ASP A 127 -37.48 -53.37 -112.52
CA ASP A 127 -38.59 -53.96 -113.28
C ASP A 127 -39.11 -55.39 -112.94
N PHE A 128 -40.44 -55.52 -112.92
CA PHE A 128 -41.21 -56.76 -112.78
C PHE A 128 -42.08 -57.08 -114.02
N GLU A 129 -41.72 -56.58 -115.20
CA GLU A 129 -42.26 -56.96 -116.52
C GLU A 129 -43.80 -56.91 -116.65
N GLY A 130 -44.44 -55.98 -115.94
CA GLY A 130 -45.86 -55.64 -116.14
C GLY A 130 -46.89 -56.65 -115.61
N LEU A 131 -46.56 -57.45 -114.58
CA LEU A 131 -47.50 -58.33 -113.89
C LEU A 131 -47.62 -58.02 -112.39
N SER A 132 -48.81 -58.22 -111.82
CA SER A 132 -49.16 -57.89 -110.43
C SER A 132 -48.47 -58.79 -109.39
N LEU A 133 -48.07 -58.19 -108.27
CA LEU A 133 -47.29 -58.83 -107.21
C LEU A 133 -47.94 -60.09 -106.59
N GLU A 134 -49.27 -60.22 -106.70
CA GLU A 134 -50.05 -61.34 -106.18
C GLU A 134 -49.96 -62.59 -107.07
N ASP A 135 -49.68 -62.43 -108.38
CA ASP A 135 -49.53 -63.54 -109.34
C ASP A 135 -48.14 -64.20 -109.26
N PHE A 136 -47.11 -63.46 -108.81
CA PHE A 136 -45.75 -63.99 -108.64
C PHE A 136 -45.66 -65.03 -107.51
N ILE A 137 -46.56 -64.96 -106.52
CA ILE A 137 -46.56 -65.84 -105.33
C ILE A 137 -47.16 -67.22 -105.63
N HIS A 138 -47.86 -67.41 -106.76
CA HIS A 138 -48.61 -68.63 -107.07
C HIS A 138 -48.07 -69.51 -108.21
N LYS A 139 -46.83 -69.29 -108.69
CA LYS A 139 -46.23 -70.11 -109.76
C LYS A 139 -45.31 -71.24 -109.20
N PRO A 140 -45.60 -72.54 -109.45
CA PRO A 140 -44.78 -73.65 -108.95
C PRO A 140 -43.95 -74.34 -110.06
N GLU A 141 -42.62 -74.21 -110.03
CA GLU A 141 -41.70 -74.89 -110.95
C GLU A 141 -40.53 -75.51 -110.15
N THR A 142 -40.47 -76.83 -109.95
CA THR A 142 -40.14 -77.97 -110.85
C THR A 142 -38.63 -78.27 -110.98
N LYS A 143 -38.29 -79.56 -110.92
CA LYS A 143 -36.92 -80.08 -110.81
C LYS A 143 -36.30 -80.32 -112.19
N THR A 144 -35.08 -79.85 -112.39
CA THR A 144 -34.15 -80.44 -113.37
C THR A 144 -32.71 -80.36 -112.88
N ALA A 145 -31.92 -81.41 -113.11
CA ALA A 145 -30.56 -81.54 -112.61
C ALA A 145 -29.51 -81.17 -113.69
N VAL A 146 -28.27 -80.87 -113.28
CA VAL A 146 -27.06 -81.67 -113.60
C VAL A 146 -25.78 -81.06 -112.98
N LYS A 147 -24.91 -81.98 -112.52
CA LYS A 147 -23.49 -81.92 -112.05
C LYS A 147 -22.63 -80.78 -112.64
N GLY A 148 -21.54 -80.32 -112.01
CA GLY A 148 -20.76 -80.68 -110.79
C GLY A 148 -19.57 -79.70 -110.68
N GLY A 149 -18.57 -79.75 -109.78
CA GLY A 149 -18.16 -80.64 -108.68
C GLY A 149 -16.70 -80.26 -108.28
N ILE A 150 -16.20 -80.72 -107.12
CA ILE A 150 -14.87 -80.42 -106.52
C ILE A 150 -14.85 -79.05 -105.75
N GLY A 151 -14.31 -78.96 -104.52
CA GLY A 151 -13.62 -79.99 -103.73
C GLY A 151 -13.53 -79.74 -102.21
N PRO A 152 -13.09 -80.76 -101.44
CA PRO A 152 -13.16 -80.80 -99.98
C PRO A 152 -11.97 -80.11 -99.29
N GLN A 153 -11.75 -78.82 -99.56
CA GLN A 153 -10.75 -78.00 -98.85
C GLN A 153 -11.39 -76.93 -97.96
N THR A 154 -12.58 -76.42 -98.30
CA THR A 154 -13.26 -75.36 -97.55
C THR A 154 -13.73 -75.78 -96.15
N ILE A 155 -14.03 -77.07 -95.95
CA ILE A 155 -14.50 -77.58 -94.65
C ILE A 155 -13.37 -77.55 -93.60
N GLN A 156 -12.14 -77.91 -93.99
CA GLN A 156 -10.97 -77.80 -93.11
C GLN A 156 -10.59 -76.34 -92.80
N GLN A 157 -10.88 -75.40 -93.71
CA GLN A 157 -10.72 -73.97 -93.45
C GLN A 157 -11.71 -73.51 -92.36
N PHE A 158 -12.98 -73.91 -92.49
CA PHE A 158 -14.05 -73.59 -91.52
C PHE A 158 -13.81 -74.21 -90.15
N GLU A 159 -13.36 -75.47 -90.07
CA GLU A 159 -13.00 -76.11 -88.80
C GLU A 159 -11.85 -75.38 -88.08
N LYS A 160 -10.91 -74.79 -88.84
CA LYS A 160 -9.74 -74.06 -88.31
C LYS A 160 -10.05 -72.62 -87.88
N GLU A 161 -11.14 -72.04 -88.38
CA GLU A 161 -11.60 -70.69 -88.02
C GLU A 161 -12.76 -70.70 -87.02
N ARG A 162 -13.47 -71.82 -86.87
CA ARG A 162 -14.50 -72.04 -85.83
C ARG A 162 -14.02 -71.61 -84.44
N ASP A 163 -12.79 -72.00 -84.08
CA ASP A 163 -12.26 -71.73 -82.74
C ASP A 163 -12.03 -70.22 -82.52
N LYS A 164 -11.71 -69.44 -83.57
CA LYS A 164 -11.65 -67.97 -83.51
C LYS A 164 -13.02 -67.33 -83.36
N PHE A 165 -14.05 -67.87 -84.02
CA PHE A 165 -15.43 -67.39 -83.84
C PHE A 165 -15.97 -67.75 -82.45
N GLN A 166 -15.59 -68.91 -81.90
CA GLN A 166 -15.88 -69.32 -80.52
C GLN A 166 -15.23 -68.36 -79.51
N GLU A 167 -13.95 -68.00 -79.73
CA GLU A 167 -13.20 -67.05 -78.91
C GLU A 167 -13.77 -65.62 -79.01
N LEU A 168 -14.11 -65.15 -80.22
CA LEU A 168 -14.79 -63.86 -80.42
C LEU A 168 -16.16 -63.81 -79.72
N HIS A 169 -16.94 -64.89 -79.80
CA HIS A 169 -18.23 -64.98 -79.11
C HIS A 169 -18.07 -65.00 -77.59
N SER A 170 -17.05 -65.68 -77.07
CA SER A 170 -16.70 -65.64 -75.65
C SER A 170 -16.25 -64.25 -75.19
N ALA A 171 -15.51 -63.51 -76.03
CA ALA A 171 -15.08 -62.15 -75.74
C ALA A 171 -16.25 -61.16 -75.74
N ILE A 172 -17.19 -61.29 -76.69
CA ILE A 172 -18.42 -60.49 -76.73
C ILE A 172 -19.29 -60.76 -75.51
N SER A 173 -19.49 -62.04 -75.13
CA SER A 173 -20.21 -62.39 -73.90
C SER A 173 -19.55 -61.80 -72.65
N GLY A 174 -18.21 -61.77 -72.59
CA GLY A 174 -17.47 -61.12 -71.50
C GLY A 174 -17.70 -59.60 -71.45
N CYS A 175 -17.78 -58.94 -72.61
CA CYS A 175 -18.12 -57.51 -72.68
C CYS A 175 -19.56 -57.21 -72.25
N ASP A 176 -20.52 -58.08 -72.58
CA ASP A 176 -21.91 -57.94 -72.14
C ASP A 176 -22.04 -58.09 -70.61
N ASP A 177 -21.32 -59.03 -70.00
CA ASP A 177 -21.36 -59.22 -68.54
C ASP A 177 -20.65 -58.08 -67.78
N VAL A 178 -19.56 -57.52 -68.32
CA VAL A 178 -18.98 -56.27 -67.80
C VAL A 178 -19.95 -55.10 -67.94
N SER A 179 -20.66 -55.00 -69.07
CA SER A 179 -21.63 -53.93 -69.31
C SER A 179 -22.80 -53.98 -68.31
N LYS A 180 -23.35 -55.17 -68.03
CA LYS A 180 -24.34 -55.38 -66.96
C LYS A 180 -23.80 -54.99 -65.58
N SER A 181 -22.54 -55.32 -65.27
CA SER A 181 -21.93 -54.95 -64.00
C SER A 181 -21.79 -53.43 -63.83
N VAL A 182 -21.49 -52.71 -64.92
CA VAL A 182 -21.43 -51.23 -64.92
C VAL A 182 -22.83 -50.63 -64.82
N GLU A 183 -23.82 -51.19 -65.51
CA GLU A 183 -25.23 -50.78 -65.42
C GLU A 183 -25.77 -50.91 -64.00
N MET A 184 -25.52 -52.06 -63.34
CA MET A 184 -25.88 -52.26 -61.93
C MET A 184 -25.22 -51.21 -61.01
N TYR A 185 -23.90 -51.00 -61.14
CA TYR A 185 -23.18 -50.05 -60.31
C TYR A 185 -23.67 -48.60 -60.48
N LEU A 186 -23.99 -48.18 -61.70
CA LEU A 186 -24.54 -46.85 -61.96
C LEU A 186 -25.95 -46.67 -61.38
N ASN A 187 -26.78 -47.72 -61.41
CA ASN A 187 -28.12 -47.71 -60.85
C ASN A 187 -28.08 -47.66 -59.31
N ASP A 188 -27.20 -48.46 -58.68
CA ASP A 188 -26.95 -48.42 -57.24
C ASP A 188 -26.44 -47.04 -56.79
N PHE A 189 -25.47 -46.47 -57.51
CA PHE A 189 -24.95 -45.12 -57.24
C PHE A 189 -26.03 -44.03 -57.38
N GLN A 190 -26.93 -44.15 -58.36
CA GLN A 190 -28.05 -43.22 -58.52
C GLN A 190 -29.04 -43.31 -57.35
N ASN A 191 -29.29 -44.51 -56.83
CA ASN A 191 -30.14 -44.74 -55.65
C ASN A 191 -29.50 -44.18 -54.37
N GLU A 192 -28.19 -44.37 -54.17
CA GLU A 192 -27.45 -43.77 -53.04
C GLU A 192 -27.49 -42.24 -53.10
N LEU A 193 -27.27 -41.62 -54.27
CA LEU A 193 -27.33 -40.17 -54.43
C LEU A 193 -28.72 -39.60 -54.11
N GLY A 194 -29.78 -40.34 -54.46
CA GLY A 194 -31.16 -40.02 -54.10
C GLY A 194 -31.41 -40.07 -52.59
N ALA A 195 -30.91 -41.11 -51.92
CA ALA A 195 -31.04 -41.26 -50.47
C ALA A 195 -30.31 -40.13 -49.71
N VAL A 196 -29.06 -39.83 -50.08
CA VAL A 196 -28.28 -38.74 -49.47
C VAL A 196 -28.93 -37.38 -49.70
N SER A 197 -29.52 -37.13 -50.87
CA SER A 197 -30.24 -35.88 -51.16
C SER A 197 -31.46 -35.69 -50.24
N ALA A 198 -32.23 -36.77 -50.02
CA ALA A 198 -33.36 -36.74 -49.10
C ALA A 198 -32.91 -36.52 -47.63
N GLU A 199 -31.82 -37.15 -47.18
CA GLU A 199 -31.29 -36.91 -45.84
C GLU A 199 -30.87 -35.44 -45.64
N ILE A 200 -30.18 -34.83 -46.62
CA ILE A 200 -29.79 -33.42 -46.59
C ILE A 200 -31.03 -32.50 -46.49
N GLU A 201 -32.09 -32.77 -47.25
CA GLU A 201 -33.34 -32.00 -47.20
C GLU A 201 -34.01 -32.08 -45.81
N THR A 202 -34.06 -33.28 -45.21
CA THR A 202 -34.62 -33.45 -43.85
C THR A 202 -33.78 -32.71 -42.79
N LEU A 203 -32.45 -32.73 -42.91
CA LEU A 203 -31.54 -32.03 -42.00
C LEU A 203 -31.67 -30.50 -42.12
N GLN A 204 -31.76 -29.96 -43.34
CA GLN A 204 -31.99 -28.54 -43.57
C GLN A 204 -33.34 -28.10 -42.98
N THR A 205 -34.41 -28.85 -43.24
CA THR A 205 -35.75 -28.57 -42.69
C THR A 205 -35.75 -28.54 -41.16
N ARG A 206 -35.10 -29.52 -40.54
CA ARG A 206 -34.95 -29.61 -39.07
C ARG A 206 -34.12 -28.46 -38.50
N SER A 207 -33.07 -28.01 -39.21
CA SER A 207 -32.25 -26.87 -38.82
C SER A 207 -33.05 -25.55 -38.83
N VAL A 208 -33.84 -25.31 -39.88
CA VAL A 208 -34.72 -24.13 -39.97
C VAL A 208 -35.75 -24.12 -38.84
N GLN A 209 -36.37 -25.26 -38.53
CA GLN A 209 -37.33 -25.38 -37.45
C GLN A 209 -36.70 -25.09 -36.07
N LEU A 210 -35.50 -25.61 -35.80
CA LEU A 210 -34.79 -25.36 -34.54
C LEU A 210 -34.38 -23.90 -34.39
N ASN A 211 -33.92 -23.25 -35.47
CA ASN A 211 -33.61 -21.82 -35.45
C ASN A 211 -34.85 -20.95 -35.19
N ALA A 212 -36.01 -21.29 -35.77
CA ALA A 212 -37.27 -20.61 -35.48
C ALA A 212 -37.69 -20.77 -34.00
N MET A 213 -37.56 -21.98 -33.43
CA MET A 213 -37.83 -22.22 -32.01
C MET A 213 -36.87 -21.46 -31.09
N LEU A 214 -35.58 -21.37 -31.45
CA LEU A 214 -34.57 -20.62 -30.69
C LEU A 214 -34.85 -19.11 -30.73
N GLY A 215 -35.20 -18.55 -31.90
CA GLY A 215 -35.63 -17.17 -32.04
C GLY A 215 -36.85 -16.83 -31.18
N ASN A 216 -37.88 -17.69 -31.21
CA ASN A 216 -39.07 -17.50 -30.37
C ASN A 216 -38.75 -17.54 -28.87
N ARG A 217 -37.90 -18.48 -28.42
CA ARG A 217 -37.44 -18.52 -27.02
C ARG A 217 -36.68 -17.25 -26.62
N ARG A 218 -35.76 -16.78 -27.47
CA ARG A 218 -34.96 -15.57 -27.22
C ARG A 218 -35.84 -14.31 -27.13
N ASN A 219 -36.88 -14.20 -27.94
CA ASN A 219 -37.84 -13.10 -27.86
C ASN A 219 -38.67 -13.15 -26.56
N VAL A 220 -39.07 -14.34 -26.11
CA VAL A 220 -39.79 -14.51 -24.82
C VAL A 220 -38.87 -14.22 -23.64
N GLU A 221 -37.62 -14.68 -23.68
CA GLU A 221 -36.57 -14.40 -22.69
C GLU A 221 -36.27 -12.89 -22.59
N GLN A 222 -36.20 -12.19 -23.73
CA GLN A 222 -36.01 -10.74 -23.79
C GLN A 222 -37.16 -9.92 -23.15
N LEU A 223 -38.38 -10.48 -23.12
CA LEU A 223 -39.56 -9.83 -22.53
C LEU A 223 -39.80 -10.21 -21.07
N LEU A 224 -39.64 -11.50 -20.71
CA LEU A 224 -39.92 -12.00 -19.36
C LEU A 224 -38.70 -11.96 -18.43
N GLY A 225 -37.48 -12.10 -18.98
CA GLY A 225 -36.24 -12.09 -18.20
C GLY A 225 -36.12 -10.86 -17.30
N PRO A 226 -36.18 -9.62 -17.84
CA PRO A 226 -36.09 -8.40 -17.04
C PRO A 226 -37.15 -8.34 -15.93
N ALA A 227 -38.42 -8.67 -16.25
CA ALA A 227 -39.51 -8.62 -15.29
C ALA A 227 -39.37 -9.64 -14.14
N VAL A 228 -38.79 -10.81 -14.41
CA VAL A 228 -38.49 -11.83 -13.39
C VAL A 228 -37.26 -11.43 -12.57
N GLU A 229 -36.19 -10.95 -13.21
CA GLU A 229 -34.98 -10.47 -12.53
C GLU A 229 -35.24 -9.29 -11.58
N GLU A 230 -36.19 -8.41 -11.92
CA GLU A 230 -36.60 -7.29 -11.06
C GLU A 230 -37.34 -7.71 -9.78
N ILE A 231 -38.12 -8.80 -9.83
CA ILE A 231 -38.92 -9.30 -8.70
C ILE A 231 -38.16 -10.37 -7.89
N SER A 232 -37.22 -11.08 -8.53
CA SER A 232 -36.44 -12.13 -7.88
C SER A 232 -35.41 -11.56 -6.88
N ILE A 233 -35.31 -12.19 -5.72
CA ILE A 233 -34.24 -11.94 -4.74
C ILE A 233 -33.49 -13.26 -4.54
N SER A 234 -32.15 -13.21 -4.56
CA SER A 234 -31.31 -14.39 -4.37
C SER A 234 -31.60 -15.08 -3.03
N PRO A 235 -31.95 -16.39 -3.00
CA PRO A 235 -32.13 -17.12 -1.75
C PRO A 235 -30.86 -17.15 -0.89
N ALA A 236 -29.68 -17.02 -1.50
CA ALA A 236 -28.42 -16.90 -0.78
C ALA A 236 -28.30 -15.58 -0.02
N ALA A 237 -28.78 -14.46 -0.60
CA ALA A 237 -28.82 -13.16 0.08
C ALA A 237 -29.79 -13.18 1.28
N VAL A 238 -30.97 -13.80 1.12
CA VAL A 238 -31.95 -13.95 2.22
C VAL A 238 -31.38 -14.79 3.37
N ARG A 239 -30.72 -15.92 3.07
CA ARG A 239 -30.02 -16.73 4.10
C ARG A 239 -28.88 -15.96 4.77
N MET A 240 -28.12 -15.18 4.02
CA MET A 240 -27.05 -14.34 4.56
C MET A 240 -27.60 -13.28 5.54
N ILE A 241 -28.74 -12.65 5.22
CA ILE A 241 -29.42 -11.69 6.10
C ILE A 241 -29.95 -12.37 7.38
N ALA A 242 -30.56 -13.55 7.24
CA ALA A 242 -31.21 -14.27 8.35
C ALA A 242 -30.20 -14.91 9.33
N GLU A 243 -29.19 -15.62 8.81
CA GLU A 243 -28.31 -16.51 9.57
C GLU A 243 -26.82 -16.13 9.51
N GLY A 244 -26.42 -15.35 8.50
CA GLY A 244 -25.02 -14.99 8.26
C GLY A 244 -24.41 -14.04 9.29
N ALA A 245 -23.08 -14.03 9.36
CA ALA A 245 -22.31 -13.04 10.12
C ALA A 245 -22.39 -11.65 9.46
N ILE A 246 -22.20 -10.59 10.25
CA ILE A 246 -22.29 -9.20 9.78
C ILE A 246 -20.89 -8.77 9.31
N ASP A 247 -20.61 -9.13 8.06
CA ASP A 247 -19.40 -8.80 7.32
C ASP A 247 -19.72 -7.85 6.14
N GLU A 248 -18.72 -7.42 5.38
CA GLU A 248 -18.94 -6.54 4.21
C GLU A 248 -19.92 -7.14 3.18
N ASN A 249 -19.91 -8.46 3.03
CA ASN A 249 -20.83 -9.18 2.15
C ASN A 249 -22.28 -9.11 2.66
N TRP A 250 -22.48 -9.05 3.98
CA TRP A 250 -23.79 -8.85 4.59
C TRP A 250 -24.34 -7.46 4.29
N VAL A 251 -23.49 -6.42 4.33
CA VAL A 251 -23.89 -5.05 3.94
C VAL A 251 -24.24 -4.98 2.45
N LYS A 252 -23.47 -5.63 1.58
CA LYS A 252 -23.78 -5.74 0.14
C LYS A 252 -25.14 -6.42 -0.07
N ALA A 253 -25.39 -7.55 0.61
CA ALA A 253 -26.67 -8.25 0.56
C ALA A 253 -27.84 -7.40 1.10
N LEU A 254 -27.62 -6.59 2.15
CA LEU A 254 -28.63 -5.66 2.66
C LEU A 254 -28.93 -4.54 1.65
N ASN A 255 -27.92 -3.95 1.02
CA ASN A 255 -28.10 -2.88 0.02
C ASN A 255 -28.76 -3.42 -1.27
N GLU A 256 -28.44 -4.65 -1.68
CA GLU A 256 -29.17 -5.35 -2.74
C GLU A 256 -30.64 -5.57 -2.33
N PHE A 257 -30.89 -6.04 -1.10
CA PHE A 257 -32.25 -6.22 -0.60
C PHE A 257 -33.05 -4.90 -0.51
N GLU A 258 -32.44 -3.80 -0.05
CA GLU A 258 -33.10 -2.48 0.05
C GLU A 258 -33.43 -1.93 -1.34
N THR A 259 -32.51 -2.00 -2.31
CA THR A 259 -32.76 -1.52 -3.69
C THR A 259 -33.85 -2.34 -4.38
N ARG A 260 -33.85 -3.67 -4.24
CA ARG A 260 -34.92 -4.55 -4.77
C ARG A 260 -36.26 -4.28 -4.11
N THR A 261 -36.31 -4.14 -2.78
CA THR A 261 -37.54 -3.82 -2.03
C THR A 261 -38.13 -2.49 -2.50
N ALA A 262 -37.30 -1.43 -2.62
CA ALA A 262 -37.75 -0.13 -3.12
C ALA A 262 -38.28 -0.19 -4.57
N SER A 263 -37.69 -1.01 -5.45
CA SER A 263 -38.22 -1.23 -6.80
C SER A 263 -39.58 -1.93 -6.80
N ILE A 264 -39.80 -2.90 -5.91
CA ILE A 264 -41.08 -3.62 -5.76
C ILE A 264 -42.17 -2.70 -5.20
N ASP A 265 -41.84 -1.85 -4.22
CA ASP A 265 -42.75 -0.85 -3.65
C ASP A 265 -43.14 0.22 -4.70
N ALA A 266 -42.18 0.71 -5.49
CA ALA A 266 -42.44 1.68 -6.58
C ALA A 266 -43.34 1.10 -7.70
N LYS A 267 -43.21 -0.21 -8.00
CA LYS A 267 -44.08 -0.90 -8.97
C LYS A 267 -45.48 -1.17 -8.41
N THR A 268 -45.60 -1.42 -7.11
CA THR A 268 -46.90 -1.49 -6.42
C THR A 268 -47.65 -0.15 -6.52
N ALA A 269 -46.93 0.99 -6.43
CA ALA A 269 -47.52 2.31 -6.58
C ALA A 269 -47.94 2.68 -8.03
N SER A 270 -47.43 1.98 -9.05
CA SER A 270 -47.68 2.28 -10.47
C SER A 270 -48.65 1.30 -11.16
N SER A 271 -49.67 0.86 -10.41
CA SER A 271 -50.92 0.22 -10.88
C SER A 271 -50.81 -1.07 -11.72
N SER A 272 -49.64 -1.72 -11.76
CA SER A 272 -49.43 -3.04 -12.40
C SER A 272 -49.18 -4.15 -11.36
N SER A 273 -50.05 -4.24 -10.35
CA SER A 273 -49.99 -5.26 -9.28
C SER A 273 -50.18 -6.67 -9.84
N THR A 274 -49.07 -7.34 -10.16
CA THR A 274 -49.05 -8.76 -10.49
C THR A 274 -49.21 -9.57 -9.20
N LYS A 275 -50.01 -10.64 -9.21
CA LYS A 275 -50.33 -11.43 -8.00
C LYS A 275 -49.10 -11.90 -7.22
N ALA A 276 -48.00 -12.21 -7.92
CA ALA A 276 -46.71 -12.56 -7.32
C ALA A 276 -46.10 -11.46 -6.42
N ILE A 277 -46.38 -10.18 -6.68
CA ILE A 277 -45.91 -9.06 -5.84
C ILE A 277 -46.64 -9.05 -4.50
N ASP A 278 -47.95 -9.32 -4.50
CA ASP A 278 -48.75 -9.40 -3.28
C ASP A 278 -48.36 -10.63 -2.42
N ASP A 279 -48.02 -11.76 -3.05
CA ASP A 279 -47.54 -12.97 -2.36
C ASP A 279 -46.13 -12.79 -1.73
N VAL A 280 -45.26 -11.98 -2.35
CA VAL A 280 -43.88 -11.73 -1.87
C VAL A 280 -43.83 -10.65 -0.77
N ARG A 281 -44.74 -9.65 -0.79
CA ARG A 281 -44.79 -8.54 0.19
C ARG A 281 -44.69 -8.97 1.68
N PRO A 282 -45.45 -9.94 2.20
CA PRO A 282 -45.33 -10.32 3.62
C PRO A 282 -43.95 -10.92 3.96
N LEU A 283 -43.34 -11.66 3.04
CA LEU A 283 -42.01 -12.25 3.22
C LEU A 283 -40.92 -11.18 3.29
N LEU A 284 -41.04 -10.10 2.49
CA LEU A 284 -40.12 -8.95 2.56
C LEU A 284 -40.19 -8.23 3.91
N GLU A 285 -41.39 -7.99 4.44
CA GLU A 285 -41.57 -7.36 5.75
C GLU A 285 -41.03 -8.21 6.91
N ASP A 286 -41.11 -9.54 6.83
CA ASP A 286 -40.52 -10.42 7.84
C ASP A 286 -38.98 -10.47 7.76
N VAL A 287 -38.40 -10.46 6.56
CA VAL A 287 -36.93 -10.32 6.37
C VAL A 287 -36.45 -8.96 6.88
N LYS A 288 -37.19 -7.88 6.62
CA LYS A 288 -36.91 -6.51 7.11
C LYS A 288 -36.93 -6.43 8.64
N LYS A 289 -37.95 -7.02 9.29
CA LYS A 289 -37.97 -7.14 10.77
C LYS A 289 -36.77 -7.92 11.30
N LYS A 290 -36.40 -9.03 10.64
CA LYS A 290 -35.24 -9.85 11.03
C LYS A 290 -33.92 -9.09 10.87
N ALA A 291 -33.77 -8.32 9.79
CA ALA A 291 -32.60 -7.45 9.58
C ALA A 291 -32.48 -6.40 10.70
N VAL A 292 -33.57 -5.72 11.05
CA VAL A 292 -33.58 -4.74 12.16
C VAL A 292 -33.22 -5.39 13.51
N GLU A 293 -33.73 -6.59 13.80
CA GLU A 293 -33.36 -7.36 14.99
C GLU A 293 -31.86 -7.68 15.04
N ARG A 294 -31.30 -8.21 13.94
CA ARG A 294 -29.88 -8.58 13.82
C ARG A 294 -28.97 -7.35 13.96
N ILE A 295 -29.31 -6.24 13.31
CA ILE A 295 -28.55 -4.98 13.41
C ILE A 295 -28.60 -4.42 14.82
N ARG A 296 -29.78 -4.40 15.47
CA ARG A 296 -29.93 -3.97 16.87
C ARG A 296 -28.98 -4.73 17.78
N ASP A 297 -29.00 -6.06 17.71
CA ASP A 297 -28.21 -6.90 18.60
C ASP A 297 -26.70 -6.73 18.35
N TYR A 298 -26.30 -6.54 17.09
CA TYR A 298 -24.93 -6.18 16.74
C TYR A 298 -24.51 -4.83 17.32
N LEU A 299 -25.26 -3.74 17.05
CA LEU A 299 -24.93 -2.41 17.55
C LEU A 299 -24.90 -2.36 19.09
N VAL A 300 -25.87 -3.00 19.75
CA VAL A 300 -25.87 -3.14 21.22
C VAL A 300 -24.68 -3.95 21.71
N SER A 301 -24.24 -5.00 21.00
CA SER A 301 -23.03 -5.75 21.37
C SER A 301 -21.75 -4.92 21.24
N GLN A 302 -21.60 -4.09 20.20
CA GLN A 302 -20.43 -3.21 20.06
C GLN A 302 -20.45 -2.08 21.12
N VAL A 303 -21.61 -1.49 21.42
CA VAL A 303 -21.76 -0.51 22.52
C VAL A 303 -21.43 -1.14 23.87
N ARG A 304 -21.75 -2.42 24.09
CA ARG A 304 -21.32 -3.15 25.29
C ARG A 304 -19.81 -3.41 25.31
N ALA A 305 -19.18 -3.70 24.17
CA ALA A 305 -17.73 -3.89 24.08
C ALA A 305 -16.93 -2.64 24.50
N LEU A 306 -17.44 -1.44 24.19
CA LEU A 306 -16.86 -0.15 24.63
C LEU A 306 -16.81 0.03 26.17
N ARG A 307 -17.54 -0.77 26.95
CA ARG A 307 -17.51 -0.73 28.43
C ARG A 307 -16.43 -1.60 29.05
N SER A 308 -15.74 -2.42 28.26
CA SER A 308 -14.74 -3.35 28.78
C SER A 308 -13.45 -2.60 29.18
N PRO A 309 -12.90 -2.87 30.38
CA PRO A 309 -11.62 -2.27 30.76
C PRO A 309 -10.50 -2.82 29.86
N ASN A 310 -9.61 -1.92 29.43
CA ASN A 310 -8.43 -2.17 28.59
C ASN A 310 -8.64 -2.30 27.07
N ILE A 311 -9.84 -2.03 26.52
CA ILE A 311 -10.00 -1.89 25.06
C ILE A 311 -9.98 -0.42 24.64
N ASN A 312 -9.27 -0.12 23.54
CA ASN A 312 -9.26 1.20 22.92
C ASN A 312 -10.58 1.44 22.16
N ALA A 313 -11.40 2.37 22.65
CA ALA A 313 -12.68 2.72 22.03
C ALA A 313 -12.54 3.11 20.55
N GLN A 314 -11.47 3.83 20.16
CA GLN A 314 -11.25 4.29 18.79
C GLN A 314 -11.13 3.14 17.79
N ILE A 315 -10.51 2.02 18.20
CA ILE A 315 -10.35 0.83 17.36
C ILE A 315 -11.71 0.17 17.11
N ILE A 316 -12.56 0.05 18.14
CA ILE A 316 -13.94 -0.45 17.96
C ILE A 316 -14.75 0.52 17.08
N GLN A 317 -14.66 1.82 17.33
CA GLN A 317 -15.35 2.85 16.56
C GLN A 317 -15.00 2.74 15.07
N GLN A 318 -13.72 2.75 14.70
CA GLN A 318 -13.30 2.70 13.29
C GLN A 318 -13.56 1.32 12.65
N GLN A 319 -13.12 0.23 13.28
CA GLN A 319 -13.17 -1.10 12.65
C GLN A 319 -14.57 -1.74 12.65
N ARG A 320 -15.46 -1.37 13.60
CA ARG A 320 -16.73 -2.07 13.82
C ARG A 320 -17.98 -1.19 13.81
N LEU A 321 -17.86 0.13 13.94
CA LEU A 321 -19.00 1.04 13.82
C LEU A 321 -18.94 1.82 12.50
N VAL A 322 -17.87 2.58 12.24
CA VAL A 322 -17.69 3.36 10.99
C VAL A 322 -17.73 2.46 9.76
N LYS A 323 -17.00 1.33 9.78
CA LYS A 323 -17.01 0.32 8.69
C LYS A 323 -18.43 -0.19 8.35
N PHE A 324 -19.36 -0.09 9.29
CA PHE A 324 -20.73 -0.57 9.19
C PHE A 324 -21.77 0.56 9.39
N LYS A 325 -21.43 1.82 9.06
CA LYS A 325 -22.31 2.99 9.24
C LYS A 325 -23.65 2.91 8.47
N ASP A 326 -23.67 2.17 7.37
CA ASP A 326 -24.88 1.90 6.59
C ASP A 326 -25.95 1.17 7.42
N LEU A 327 -25.55 0.34 8.39
CA LEU A 327 -26.46 -0.36 9.29
C LEU A 327 -27.29 0.60 10.15
N TYR A 328 -26.66 1.66 10.67
CA TYR A 328 -27.37 2.69 11.43
C TYR A 328 -28.27 3.52 10.51
N SER A 329 -27.79 3.87 9.31
CA SER A 329 -28.58 4.56 8.30
C SER A 329 -29.85 3.79 7.94
N TYR A 330 -29.76 2.46 7.77
CA TYR A 330 -30.89 1.58 7.52
C TYR A 330 -31.88 1.55 8.70
N VAL A 331 -31.42 1.34 9.94
CA VAL A 331 -32.30 1.34 11.13
C VAL A 331 -32.95 2.72 11.36
N SER A 332 -32.24 3.80 11.04
CA SER A 332 -32.78 5.17 11.11
C SER A 332 -33.93 5.42 10.12
N ARG A 333 -33.95 4.72 8.97
CA ARG A 333 -35.08 4.75 8.01
C ARG A 333 -36.20 3.79 8.41
N ALA A 334 -35.84 2.57 8.82
CA ALA A 334 -36.80 1.50 9.08
C ALA A 334 -37.53 1.63 10.43
N HIS A 335 -36.85 2.11 11.48
CA HIS A 335 -37.43 2.18 12.84
C HIS A 335 -36.77 3.30 13.69
N PRO A 336 -37.16 4.57 13.52
CA PRO A 336 -36.42 5.74 14.04
C PRO A 336 -36.38 5.83 15.58
N THR A 337 -37.37 5.29 16.29
CA THR A 337 -37.37 5.25 17.77
C THR A 337 -36.26 4.36 18.32
N LEU A 338 -36.00 3.22 17.68
CA LEU A 338 -34.91 2.30 18.07
C LEU A 338 -33.54 2.90 17.75
N ALA A 339 -33.41 3.62 16.63
CA ALA A 339 -32.19 4.38 16.32
C ALA A 339 -31.90 5.42 17.42
N ALA A 340 -32.91 6.14 17.90
CA ALA A 340 -32.75 7.10 19.00
C ALA A 340 -32.33 6.44 20.33
N GLU A 341 -32.89 5.28 20.68
CA GLU A 341 -32.50 4.50 21.87
C GLU A 341 -31.05 4.01 21.79
N ILE A 342 -30.62 3.47 20.63
CA ILE A 342 -29.24 3.01 20.41
C ILE A 342 -28.27 4.20 20.52
N THR A 343 -28.59 5.34 19.91
CA THR A 343 -27.79 6.57 19.98
C THR A 343 -27.69 7.08 21.43
N GLN A 344 -28.76 7.06 22.22
CA GLN A 344 -28.69 7.44 23.64
C GLN A 344 -27.89 6.43 24.48
N ALA A 345 -28.01 5.13 24.19
CA ALA A 345 -27.23 4.09 24.86
C ALA A 345 -25.71 4.23 24.57
N TYR A 346 -25.35 4.62 23.36
CA TYR A 346 -24.00 5.00 22.97
C TYR A 346 -23.51 6.23 23.76
N ILE A 347 -24.26 7.34 23.73
CA ILE A 347 -23.92 8.60 24.44
C ILE A 347 -23.71 8.37 25.94
N ASN A 348 -24.62 7.64 26.59
CA ASN A 348 -24.49 7.31 28.02
C ASN A 348 -23.25 6.46 28.32
N THR A 349 -22.87 5.58 27.39
CA THR A 349 -21.67 4.74 27.50
C THR A 349 -20.39 5.58 27.34
N MET A 350 -20.34 6.44 26.33
CA MET A 350 -19.17 7.30 26.08
C MET A 350 -18.99 8.36 27.18
N ARG A 351 -20.08 8.92 27.72
CA ARG A 351 -20.03 9.81 28.90
C ARG A 351 -19.33 9.12 30.06
N TRP A 352 -19.74 7.89 30.40
CA TRP A 352 -19.11 7.11 31.47
C TRP A 352 -17.64 6.77 31.17
N TYR A 353 -17.35 6.34 29.94
CA TYR A 353 -16.00 6.00 29.49
C TYR A 353 -15.06 7.20 29.64
N TYR A 354 -15.37 8.34 29.00
CA TYR A 354 -14.52 9.52 29.09
C TYR A 354 -14.42 10.05 30.53
N LEU A 355 -15.52 10.11 31.29
CA LEU A 355 -15.48 10.53 32.70
C LEU A 355 -14.52 9.67 33.54
N SER A 356 -14.62 8.33 33.41
CA SER A 356 -13.75 7.38 34.12
C SER A 356 -12.28 7.55 33.75
N HIS A 357 -12.00 7.67 32.44
CA HIS A 357 -10.63 7.83 31.93
C HIS A 357 -10.01 9.18 32.29
N PHE A 358 -10.71 10.30 32.11
CA PHE A 358 -10.23 11.63 32.49
C PHE A 358 -10.08 11.78 34.00
N THR A 359 -10.92 11.14 34.83
CA THR A 359 -10.74 11.10 36.29
C THR A 359 -9.43 10.41 36.67
N ARG A 360 -9.09 9.28 36.04
CA ARG A 360 -7.81 8.59 36.26
C ARG A 360 -6.63 9.41 35.73
N TYR A 361 -6.78 10.07 34.58
CA TYR A 361 -5.74 10.92 34.02
C TYR A 361 -5.45 12.13 34.90
N LEU A 362 -6.48 12.76 35.47
CA LEU A 362 -6.36 13.84 36.44
C LEU A 362 -5.59 13.40 37.70
N GLN A 363 -5.83 12.18 38.21
CA GLN A 363 -5.08 11.59 39.32
C GLN A 363 -3.60 11.36 38.99
N ALA A 364 -3.27 11.01 37.74
CA ALA A 364 -1.89 10.91 37.27
C ALA A 364 -1.23 12.29 37.16
N LEU A 365 -1.90 13.27 36.53
CA LEU A 365 -1.38 14.64 36.41
C LEU A 365 -1.18 15.32 37.77
N SER A 366 -2.00 15.02 38.78
CA SER A 366 -1.82 15.55 40.15
C SER A 366 -0.57 15.03 40.89
N LYS A 367 0.12 14.01 40.36
CA LYS A 367 1.41 13.52 40.88
C LYS A 367 2.61 14.29 40.34
N ILE A 368 2.46 15.02 39.23
CA ILE A 368 3.50 15.89 38.67
C ILE A 368 3.87 16.97 39.70
N LYS A 369 5.16 17.13 39.97
CA LYS A 369 5.62 18.06 41.00
C LYS A 369 5.62 19.48 40.45
N LEU A 370 4.77 20.33 41.01
CA LEU A 370 4.75 21.75 40.70
C LEU A 370 5.74 22.53 41.57
N TYR A 371 6.27 23.64 41.04
CA TYR A 371 7.01 24.59 41.86
C TYR A 371 6.11 25.13 42.98
N PRO A 372 6.57 25.16 44.25
CA PRO A 372 5.77 25.64 45.37
C PRO A 372 5.65 27.17 45.32
N SER A 373 4.54 27.66 44.76
CA SER A 373 4.22 29.09 44.71
C SER A 373 3.87 29.60 46.12
N ASP A 374 4.77 30.34 46.75
CA ASP A 374 4.48 31.02 48.01
C ASP A 374 3.74 32.35 47.74
N ARG A 375 2.82 32.70 48.64
CA ARG A 375 2.08 33.97 48.64
C ARG A 375 3.01 35.18 48.74
N ASN A 376 4.26 34.97 49.18
CA ASN A 376 5.30 35.99 49.30
C ASN A 376 6.17 36.18 48.04
N GLU A 377 5.99 35.38 46.98
CA GLU A 377 6.72 35.52 45.68
C GLU A 377 6.17 36.67 44.82
N VAL A 378 6.04 37.84 45.44
CA VAL A 378 5.70 39.11 44.79
C VAL A 378 6.97 39.93 44.53
N LEU A 379 6.92 40.88 43.59
CA LEU A 379 8.10 41.71 43.24
C LEU A 379 8.83 42.27 44.48
N GLY A 380 8.07 42.77 45.46
CA GLY A 380 8.58 43.30 46.72
C GLY A 380 8.71 42.30 47.89
N GLY A 381 8.79 41.00 47.60
CA GLY A 381 9.03 39.96 48.61
C GLY A 381 10.49 39.85 49.03
N GLU A 382 10.73 39.65 50.33
CA GLU A 382 12.04 39.37 50.92
C GLU A 382 12.69 38.14 50.26
N PRO A 383 13.93 38.23 49.74
CA PRO A 383 14.56 37.16 48.96
C PRO A 383 15.01 35.93 49.77
N HIS A 384 14.65 35.82 51.06
CA HIS A 384 15.33 34.91 52.00
C HIS A 384 14.51 33.72 52.54
N ALA A 385 13.21 33.62 52.24
CA ALA A 385 12.38 32.51 52.73
C ALA A 385 12.84 31.12 52.23
N GLN A 386 13.39 31.01 51.02
CA GLN A 386 13.79 29.72 50.42
C GLN A 386 15.12 29.14 50.96
N LYS A 387 15.85 29.82 51.86
CA LYS A 387 17.14 29.32 52.41
C LYS A 387 17.09 28.82 53.86
N ALA A 388 15.97 28.95 54.56
CA ALA A 388 15.82 28.52 55.96
C ALA A 388 15.13 27.15 56.07
N GLY A 389 15.80 26.09 55.57
CA GLY A 389 15.23 24.73 55.51
C GLY A 389 16.27 23.61 55.60
N ASN A 390 16.81 23.39 56.80
CA ASN A 390 17.71 22.30 57.22
C ASN A 390 19.08 22.16 56.50
N ILE A 391 20.13 22.43 57.28
CA ILE A 391 21.53 22.15 56.92
C ILE A 391 21.80 20.65 57.09
N VAL A 392 21.79 19.90 55.98
CA VAL A 392 22.52 18.64 55.83
C VAL A 392 23.15 18.61 54.43
N PRO A 393 24.49 18.65 54.29
CA PRO A 393 25.15 18.66 52.99
C PRO A 393 25.19 17.23 52.40
N GLY A 394 24.08 16.81 51.81
CA GLY A 394 23.99 15.50 51.16
C GLY A 394 22.72 15.30 50.34
N ASN A 395 22.90 14.96 49.06
CA ASN A 395 21.92 14.25 48.24
C ASN A 395 20.65 14.98 47.76
N ARG A 396 20.78 16.19 47.17
CA ARG A 396 19.78 16.76 46.23
C ARG A 396 20.44 17.51 45.06
N GLY A 397 20.84 16.79 44.02
CA GLY A 397 20.98 17.37 42.68
C GLY A 397 19.60 17.36 42.00
N GLY A 398 19.15 18.50 41.45
CA GLY A 398 17.91 18.55 40.65
C GLY A 398 17.09 19.83 40.72
N ALA A 399 17.20 20.63 41.80
CA ALA A 399 16.52 21.92 41.89
C ALA A 399 17.38 23.03 41.25
N ALA A 400 17.33 23.16 39.93
CA ALA A 400 17.77 24.38 39.26
C ALA A 400 16.92 25.56 39.77
N ALA A 401 17.54 26.72 40.00
CA ALA A 401 16.88 27.86 40.59
C ALA A 401 15.75 28.38 39.68
N HIS A 402 14.50 28.08 40.02
CA HIS A 402 13.33 28.61 39.35
C HIS A 402 13.11 30.07 39.80
N ASP A 403 13.36 31.01 38.91
CA ASP A 403 13.03 32.44 39.09
C ASP A 403 11.63 32.70 38.49
N PRO A 404 10.57 32.89 39.30
CA PRO A 404 9.20 33.09 38.81
C PRO A 404 9.02 34.30 37.90
N PHE A 405 9.95 35.26 37.93
CA PHE A 405 9.90 36.47 37.11
C PHE A 405 10.59 36.29 35.74
N SER A 406 11.15 35.12 35.45
CA SER A 406 11.85 34.82 34.19
C SER A 406 11.12 33.73 33.40
N LEU A 407 11.02 33.89 32.07
CA LEU A 407 10.42 32.85 31.21
C LEU A 407 11.36 31.66 30.96
N GLY A 408 12.67 31.88 30.88
CA GLY A 408 13.65 30.81 30.66
C GLY A 408 13.26 29.87 29.51
N ARG A 409 13.22 28.56 29.79
CA ARG A 409 12.77 27.51 28.85
C ARG A 409 11.25 27.26 28.86
N ARG A 410 10.47 27.97 29.69
CA ARG A 410 9.00 27.80 29.75
C ARG A 410 8.34 28.23 28.45
N VAL A 411 8.93 29.21 27.74
CA VAL A 411 8.46 29.68 26.42
C VAL A 411 8.44 28.58 25.36
N ASP A 412 9.31 27.57 25.48
CA ASP A 412 9.44 26.49 24.50
C ASP A 412 8.17 25.62 24.44
N ILE A 413 7.35 25.63 25.50
CA ILE A 413 6.04 24.97 25.58
C ILE A 413 5.03 25.56 24.59
N LEU A 414 5.11 26.87 24.30
CA LEU A 414 4.28 27.53 23.26
C LEU A 414 4.85 27.32 21.87
N ARG A 415 6.18 27.32 21.74
CA ARG A 415 6.88 27.16 20.44
C ARG A 415 6.80 25.73 19.91
N THR A 416 6.67 24.74 20.78
CA THR A 416 6.65 23.32 20.37
C THR A 416 5.24 22.88 19.97
N GLY A 417 4.85 23.22 18.74
CA GLY A 417 3.50 23.01 18.22
C GLY A 417 2.99 21.56 18.19
N ASN A 418 3.86 20.56 18.15
CA ASN A 418 3.50 19.15 17.90
C ASN A 418 3.88 18.15 19.03
N GLN A 419 4.01 18.60 20.28
CA GLN A 419 4.12 17.65 21.41
C GLN A 419 2.76 17.10 21.81
N MET A 420 2.55 15.79 21.58
CA MET A 420 1.44 15.02 22.17
C MET A 420 1.32 15.24 23.69
N ALA A 421 0.13 15.01 24.25
CA ALA A 421 -0.03 15.01 25.69
C ALA A 421 0.75 13.84 26.36
N ILE A 422 1.26 14.07 27.57
CA ILE A 422 2.05 13.10 28.33
C ILE A 422 1.18 11.93 28.81
N SER A 423 1.61 10.70 28.52
CA SER A 423 0.91 9.46 28.91
C SER A 423 0.77 9.34 30.42
N SER A 424 -0.36 8.79 30.87
CA SER A 424 -0.69 8.62 32.29
C SER A 424 0.34 7.82 33.09
N TYR A 425 1.23 7.07 32.43
CA TYR A 425 2.34 6.36 33.05
C TYR A 425 3.55 7.29 33.26
N LEU A 426 3.95 7.99 32.20
CA LEU A 426 5.03 8.99 32.22
C LEU A 426 4.75 10.13 33.21
N ALA A 427 3.48 10.55 33.32
CA ALA A 427 3.05 11.54 34.32
C ALA A 427 3.18 11.08 35.79
N GLU A 428 3.25 9.77 36.05
CA GLU A 428 3.48 9.21 37.39
C GLU A 428 4.97 8.96 37.68
N GLU A 429 5.76 8.66 36.66
CA GLU A 429 7.22 8.48 36.79
C GLU A 429 8.00 9.80 36.78
N ASP A 430 7.44 10.87 36.22
CA ASP A 430 8.14 12.15 36.14
C ASP A 430 8.43 12.72 37.54
N SER A 431 9.73 12.86 37.80
CA SER A 431 10.26 13.34 39.07
C SER A 431 10.67 14.82 39.04
N SER A 432 10.59 15.45 37.87
CA SER A 432 10.96 16.83 37.55
C SER A 432 10.01 17.84 38.20
N PHE A 433 10.49 19.08 38.40
CA PHE A 433 9.65 20.20 38.82
C PHE A 433 9.19 21.01 37.61
N HIS A 434 7.89 21.31 37.55
CA HIS A 434 7.22 21.92 36.40
C HIS A 434 6.37 23.14 36.79
N GLY A 435 6.18 24.04 35.83
CA GLY A 435 5.26 25.17 35.95
C GLY A 435 3.79 24.74 35.79
N ILE A 436 2.86 25.59 36.22
CA ILE A 436 1.41 25.33 36.15
C ILE A 436 0.88 25.10 34.73
N GLU A 437 1.59 25.60 33.72
CA GLU A 437 1.29 25.44 32.31
C GLU A 437 1.40 23.99 31.83
N VAL A 438 2.22 23.15 32.46
CA VAL A 438 2.44 21.76 32.02
C VAL A 438 1.23 20.86 32.28
N PRO A 439 0.66 20.74 33.50
CA PRO A 439 -0.56 19.95 33.70
C PRO A 439 -1.76 20.57 32.98
N PHE A 440 -1.82 21.91 32.86
CA PHE A 440 -2.86 22.61 32.11
C PHE A 440 -2.84 22.23 30.62
N ARG A 441 -1.69 22.35 29.94
CA ARG A 441 -1.51 21.95 28.53
C ARG A 441 -1.87 20.48 28.33
N ASN A 442 -1.31 19.59 29.15
CA ASN A 442 -1.48 18.16 28.96
C ASN A 442 -2.93 17.69 29.15
N PHE A 443 -3.68 18.32 30.06
CA PHE A 443 -5.11 18.04 30.19
C PHE A 443 -5.92 18.55 29.00
N ASN A 444 -5.76 19.83 28.64
CA ASN A 444 -6.58 20.48 27.62
C ASN A 444 -6.26 20.00 26.20
N LEU A 445 -4.99 19.76 25.86
CA LEU A 445 -4.60 19.14 24.59
C LEU A 445 -5.20 17.73 24.44
N ALA A 446 -5.11 16.91 25.49
CA ALA A 446 -5.73 15.59 25.45
C ALA A 446 -7.26 15.67 25.34
N LEU A 447 -7.89 16.64 26.01
CA LEU A 447 -9.33 16.91 25.85
C LEU A 447 -9.67 17.29 24.41
N LEU A 448 -8.93 18.21 23.81
CA LEU A 448 -9.09 18.67 22.44
C LEU A 448 -9.01 17.53 21.42
N ASP A 449 -7.99 16.68 21.51
CA ASP A 449 -7.82 15.55 20.59
C ASP A 449 -8.92 14.51 20.71
N ASN A 450 -9.34 14.16 21.95
CA ASN A 450 -10.45 13.23 22.17
C ASN A 450 -11.79 13.82 21.69
N VAL A 451 -12.05 15.10 21.93
CA VAL A 451 -13.26 15.80 21.48
C VAL A 451 -13.30 15.87 19.95
N SER A 452 -12.18 16.16 19.31
CA SER A 452 -12.05 16.18 17.84
C SER A 452 -12.34 14.80 17.25
N ALA A 453 -11.72 13.74 17.78
CA ALA A 453 -11.91 12.37 17.29
C ALA A 453 -13.35 11.86 17.47
N GLU A 454 -13.96 12.11 18.63
CA GLU A 454 -15.34 11.73 18.90
C GLU A 454 -16.33 12.53 18.03
N TYR A 455 -16.09 13.82 17.80
CA TYR A 455 -16.96 14.63 16.95
C TYR A 455 -16.93 14.20 15.48
N SER A 456 -15.74 13.91 14.95
CA SER A 456 -15.58 13.32 13.61
C SER A 456 -16.28 11.97 13.51
N PHE A 457 -16.08 11.07 14.50
CA PHE A 457 -16.78 9.79 14.56
C PHE A 457 -18.30 9.94 14.58
N MET A 458 -18.84 10.82 15.44
CA MET A 458 -20.28 11.04 15.53
C MET A 458 -20.86 11.65 14.24
N THR A 459 -20.09 12.49 13.55
CA THR A 459 -20.48 13.09 12.26
C THR A 459 -20.53 12.05 11.14
N GLU A 460 -19.60 11.08 11.13
CA GLU A 460 -19.60 10.00 10.14
C GLU A 460 -20.63 8.91 10.43
N MET A 461 -20.76 8.48 11.70
CA MET A 461 -21.64 7.39 12.11
C MET A 461 -23.12 7.80 12.13
N PHE A 462 -23.42 9.02 12.57
CA PHE A 462 -24.80 9.52 12.72
C PHE A 462 -25.18 10.53 11.63
N SER A 463 -24.75 10.28 10.39
CA SER A 463 -24.98 11.15 9.22
C SER A 463 -26.45 11.44 8.89
N THR A 464 -27.40 10.68 9.46
CA THR A 464 -28.85 10.95 9.35
C THR A 464 -29.34 12.07 10.29
N LEU A 465 -28.53 12.50 11.25
CA LEU A 465 -28.83 13.60 12.17
C LEU A 465 -28.25 14.92 11.67
N SER A 466 -28.86 16.04 12.02
CA SER A 466 -28.32 17.35 11.65
C SER A 466 -27.09 17.71 12.49
N PHE A 467 -26.17 18.48 11.90
CA PHE A 467 -24.94 18.97 12.56
C PHE A 467 -25.20 19.61 13.94
N GLN A 468 -26.32 20.33 14.10
CA GLN A 468 -26.73 20.91 15.38
C GLN A 468 -27.19 19.86 16.40
N GLN A 469 -27.88 18.79 15.98
CA GLN A 469 -28.25 17.69 16.86
C GLN A 469 -27.01 16.92 17.31
N ILE A 470 -26.08 16.64 16.39
CA ILE A 470 -24.81 15.96 16.67
C ILE A 470 -24.00 16.78 17.68
N SER A 471 -23.84 18.10 17.47
CA SER A 471 -23.15 18.99 18.41
C SER A 471 -23.78 18.97 19.82
N ARG A 472 -25.12 19.05 19.93
CA ARG A 472 -25.81 18.92 21.23
C ARG A 472 -25.55 17.57 21.91
N LYS A 473 -25.58 16.47 21.15
CA LYS A 473 -25.34 15.12 21.68
C LYS A 473 -23.88 14.88 22.07
N ALA A 474 -22.93 15.41 21.32
CA ALA A 474 -21.51 15.34 21.64
C ALA A 474 -21.19 16.19 22.89
N SER A 475 -21.79 17.37 23.05
CA SER A 475 -21.74 18.15 24.31
C SER A 475 -22.36 17.40 25.49
N GLU A 476 -23.40 16.59 25.26
CA GLU A 476 -23.97 15.70 26.28
C GLU A 476 -22.93 14.67 26.79
N VAL A 477 -22.06 14.15 25.92
CA VAL A 477 -20.97 13.21 26.26
C VAL A 477 -19.91 13.90 27.13
N PHE A 478 -19.36 15.02 26.67
CA PHE A 478 -18.21 15.68 27.32
C PHE A 478 -18.57 16.64 28.46
N SER A 479 -19.85 16.99 28.67
CA SER A 479 -20.33 17.85 29.77
C SER A 479 -19.63 17.61 31.12
N SER A 480 -19.55 16.34 31.55
CA SER A 480 -18.90 15.95 32.80
C SER A 480 -17.37 16.10 32.79
N VAL A 481 -16.72 15.94 31.64
CA VAL A 481 -15.26 16.12 31.46
C VAL A 481 -14.91 17.62 31.39
N PHE A 482 -15.75 18.43 30.76
CA PHE A 482 -15.63 19.89 30.77
C PHE A 482 -15.72 20.44 32.21
N SER A 483 -16.57 19.87 33.07
CA SER A 483 -16.59 20.19 34.49
C SER A 483 -15.29 19.79 35.22
N LEU A 484 -14.67 18.65 34.88
CA LEU A 484 -13.36 18.26 35.42
C LEU A 484 -12.24 19.22 35.00
N GLY A 485 -12.19 19.63 33.73
CA GLY A 485 -11.17 20.56 33.21
C GLY A 485 -11.27 21.97 33.80
N GLN A 486 -12.50 22.45 34.00
CA GLN A 486 -12.76 23.69 34.74
C GLN A 486 -12.37 23.56 36.22
N GLY A 487 -12.60 22.39 36.84
CA GLY A 487 -12.16 22.08 38.21
C GLY A 487 -10.63 22.08 38.38
N LEU A 488 -9.91 21.41 37.47
CA LEU A 488 -8.45 21.40 37.42
C LEU A 488 -7.90 22.81 37.25
N THR A 489 -8.43 23.57 36.29
CA THR A 489 -7.98 24.94 36.01
C THR A 489 -8.15 25.82 37.25
N LYS A 490 -9.32 25.77 37.91
CA LYS A 490 -9.54 26.47 39.18
C LYS A 490 -8.49 26.07 40.24
N GLN A 491 -8.26 24.76 40.42
CA GLN A 491 -7.28 24.25 41.40
C GLN A 491 -5.84 24.74 41.13
N LEU A 492 -5.42 24.83 39.87
CA LEU A 492 -4.08 25.30 39.48
C LEU A 492 -3.90 26.82 39.70
N ILE A 493 -4.96 27.62 39.60
CA ILE A 493 -4.86 29.09 39.64
C ILE A 493 -5.23 29.70 41.00
N GLU A 494 -5.97 29.00 41.87
CA GLU A 494 -6.54 29.55 43.12
C GLU A 494 -5.48 30.06 44.11
N ASN A 495 -4.34 29.37 44.22
CA ASN A 495 -3.27 29.72 45.17
C ASN A 495 -2.02 30.35 44.53
N THR A 496 -1.92 30.35 43.21
CA THR A 496 -0.68 30.69 42.48
C THR A 496 -0.47 32.21 42.37
N THR A 497 0.76 32.67 42.62
CA THR A 497 1.23 34.06 42.48
C THR A 497 2.02 34.34 41.19
N ASP A 498 2.30 33.30 40.40
CA ASP A 498 2.99 33.39 39.11
C ASP A 498 2.09 33.99 38.00
N SER A 499 2.34 35.25 37.64
CA SER A 499 1.65 35.95 36.56
C SER A 499 2.06 35.48 35.16
N LEU A 500 3.29 34.99 34.98
CA LEU A 500 3.75 34.46 33.69
C LEU A 500 3.11 33.11 33.40
N GLY A 501 3.03 32.22 34.39
CA GLY A 501 2.36 30.92 34.27
C GLY A 501 0.87 31.04 33.92
N VAL A 502 0.14 31.99 34.54
CA VAL A 502 -1.27 32.22 34.17
C VAL A 502 -1.40 32.80 32.76
N LEU A 503 -0.51 33.71 32.34
CA LEU A 503 -0.51 34.27 30.98
C LEU A 503 -0.14 33.21 29.93
N MET A 504 0.77 32.27 30.25
CA MET A 504 1.07 31.09 29.42
C MET A 504 -0.18 30.22 29.23
N CYS A 505 -0.95 29.94 30.30
CA CYS A 505 -2.21 29.21 30.19
C CYS A 505 -3.26 29.95 29.32
N VAL A 506 -3.30 31.28 29.37
CA VAL A 506 -4.16 32.08 28.46
C VAL A 506 -3.75 31.88 27.00
N ARG A 507 -2.44 31.94 26.68
CA ARG A 507 -1.97 31.73 25.31
C ARG A 507 -2.17 30.31 24.81
N LEU A 508 -1.97 29.30 25.67
CA LEU A 508 -2.32 27.91 25.36
C LEU A 508 -3.81 27.75 25.05
N ASN A 509 -4.71 28.32 25.87
CA ASN A 509 -6.16 28.28 25.62
C ASN A 509 -6.56 29.04 24.34
N GLN A 510 -5.82 30.10 23.96
CA GLN A 510 -6.01 30.80 22.67
C GLN A 510 -5.53 29.95 21.47
N GLN A 511 -4.42 29.23 21.60
CA GLN A 511 -3.93 28.29 20.58
C GLN A 511 -4.89 27.10 20.41
N GLU A 512 -5.42 26.56 21.51
CA GLU A 512 -6.45 25.51 21.50
C GLU A 512 -7.77 26.00 20.87
N ALA A 513 -8.15 27.26 21.09
CA ALA A 513 -9.29 27.88 20.40
C ALA A 513 -9.09 27.96 18.88
N PHE A 514 -7.89 28.33 18.42
CA PHE A 514 -7.55 28.38 17.01
C PHE A 514 -7.55 26.99 16.37
N GLU A 515 -6.98 25.99 17.05
CA GLU A 515 -7.03 24.59 16.60
C GLU A 515 -8.47 24.04 16.54
N LEU A 516 -9.35 24.39 17.49
CA LEU A 516 -10.78 24.04 17.42
C LEU A 516 -11.50 24.63 16.20
N GLN A 517 -11.23 25.89 15.89
CA GLN A 517 -11.77 26.57 14.72
C GLN A 517 -11.26 25.93 13.42
N ARG A 518 -9.95 25.65 13.35
CA ARG A 518 -9.31 24.95 12.23
C ARG A 518 -9.90 23.55 12.01
N ARG A 519 -10.13 22.80 13.10
CA ARG A 519 -10.76 21.45 13.10
C ARG A 519 -12.28 21.50 12.93
N LYS A 520 -12.91 22.68 12.94
CA LYS A 520 -14.37 22.91 12.80
C LYS A 520 -15.23 22.21 13.87
N VAL A 521 -14.81 22.25 15.14
CA VAL A 521 -15.46 21.53 16.26
C VAL A 521 -16.16 22.51 17.25
N PRO A 522 -17.39 22.98 16.96
CA PRO A 522 -18.03 24.08 17.70
C PRO A 522 -18.52 23.74 19.12
N MET A 523 -18.52 22.45 19.48
CA MET A 523 -19.01 21.98 20.79
C MET A 523 -18.12 22.41 21.96
N ALA A 524 -16.82 22.59 21.73
CA ALA A 524 -15.85 22.94 22.76
C ALA A 524 -15.69 24.46 23.00
N ASP A 525 -16.25 25.32 22.13
CA ASP A 525 -16.15 26.78 22.25
C ASP A 525 -16.68 27.28 23.61
N SER A 526 -17.74 26.65 24.12
CA SER A 526 -18.30 26.96 25.45
C SER A 526 -17.35 26.64 26.60
N TYR A 527 -16.53 25.58 26.47
CA TYR A 527 -15.52 25.20 27.44
C TYR A 527 -14.35 26.18 27.44
N ILE A 528 -13.77 26.46 26.26
CA ILE A 528 -12.66 27.41 26.07
C ILE A 528 -13.01 28.80 26.62
N ASN A 529 -14.23 29.29 26.35
CA ASN A 529 -14.71 30.56 26.90
C ASN A 529 -14.86 30.49 28.43
N GLY A 530 -15.34 29.36 28.98
CA GLY A 530 -15.38 29.14 30.42
C GLY A 530 -13.99 29.16 31.08
N ILE A 531 -12.97 28.63 30.41
CA ILE A 531 -11.57 28.69 30.87
C ILE A 531 -11.03 30.14 30.81
N ASN A 532 -11.26 30.87 29.72
CA ASN A 532 -10.90 32.29 29.62
C ASN A 532 -11.51 33.14 30.75
N MET A 533 -12.76 32.87 31.12
CA MET A 533 -13.45 33.56 32.22
C MET A 533 -12.90 33.24 33.62
N GLN A 534 -12.07 32.20 33.77
CA GLN A 534 -11.34 31.91 35.02
C GLN A 534 -9.93 32.52 35.00
N LEU A 535 -9.22 32.41 33.87
CA LEU A 535 -7.83 32.85 33.76
C LEU A 535 -7.68 34.38 33.82
N TRP A 536 -8.50 35.13 33.08
CA TRP A 536 -8.36 36.59 32.98
C TRP A 536 -8.56 37.34 34.30
N PRO A 537 -9.63 37.09 35.10
CA PRO A 537 -9.79 37.72 36.40
C PRO A 537 -8.66 37.37 37.36
N ARG A 538 -8.14 36.13 37.31
CA ARG A 538 -7.03 35.73 38.17
C ARG A 538 -5.73 36.44 37.80
N PHE A 539 -5.42 36.59 36.51
CA PHE A 539 -4.26 37.38 36.06
C PHE A 539 -4.31 38.81 36.61
N GLN A 540 -5.48 39.47 36.54
CA GLN A 540 -5.66 40.82 37.09
C GLN A 540 -5.43 40.88 38.61
N VAL A 541 -5.95 39.91 39.37
CA VAL A 541 -5.73 39.82 40.83
C VAL A 541 -4.25 39.64 41.19
N ILE A 542 -3.51 38.84 40.43
CA ILE A 542 -2.05 38.66 40.64
C ILE A 542 -1.30 39.96 40.34
N MET A 543 -1.62 40.62 39.23
CA MET A 543 -1.01 41.90 38.85
C MET A 543 -1.30 43.01 39.87
N ASP A 544 -2.51 43.03 40.44
CA ASP A 544 -2.88 43.97 41.51
C ASP A 544 -2.16 43.65 42.83
N THR A 545 -1.94 42.37 43.13
CA THR A 545 -1.11 41.94 44.27
C THR A 545 0.36 42.39 44.10
N HIS A 546 0.91 42.35 42.89
CA HIS A 546 2.23 42.93 42.59
C HIS A 546 2.24 44.46 42.77
N CYS A 547 1.18 45.16 42.36
CA CYS A 547 1.05 46.61 42.56
C CYS A 547 0.97 46.97 44.06
N GLU A 548 0.20 46.25 44.86
CA GLU A 548 0.12 46.41 46.31
C GLU A 548 1.47 46.16 47.01
N SER A 549 2.23 45.17 46.54
CA SER A 549 3.58 44.88 47.04
C SER A 549 4.52 46.08 46.84
N LEU A 550 4.54 46.68 45.63
CA LEU A 550 5.32 47.88 45.35
C LEU A 550 4.85 49.09 46.16
N LYS A 551 3.54 49.27 46.34
CA LYS A 551 2.96 50.32 47.21
C LYS A 551 3.41 50.17 48.65
N ARG A 552 3.43 48.94 49.18
CA ARG A 552 3.84 48.63 50.56
C ARG A 552 5.30 49.02 50.79
N ILE A 553 6.22 48.65 49.90
CA ILE A 553 7.62 49.11 49.95
C ILE A 553 7.68 50.64 49.89
N GLY A 554 7.00 51.25 48.92
CA GLY A 554 6.99 52.70 48.73
C GLY A 554 6.28 53.51 49.81
N GLY A 555 5.58 52.86 50.74
CA GLY A 555 4.98 53.46 51.94
C GLY A 555 5.85 53.30 53.19
N ASN A 556 6.59 52.19 53.29
CA ASN A 556 7.42 51.86 54.46
C ASN A 556 8.79 52.58 54.50
N THR A 557 9.05 53.54 53.60
CA THR A 557 10.35 54.24 53.45
C THR A 557 10.79 55.11 54.64
N GLY A 558 10.05 55.13 55.75
CA GLY A 558 10.45 55.77 56.99
C GLY A 558 11.35 54.88 57.87
N ARG A 559 12.65 55.20 57.93
CA ARG A 559 13.73 54.70 58.83
C ARG A 559 13.93 53.19 59.05
N SER A 560 12.91 52.35 59.13
CA SER A 560 13.01 50.92 59.47
C SER A 560 13.15 50.00 58.24
N ALA A 561 12.57 50.37 57.09
CA ALA A 561 12.67 49.53 55.88
C ALA A 561 14.05 49.58 55.18
N VAL A 562 14.85 50.62 55.43
CA VAL A 562 16.21 50.72 54.87
C VAL A 562 17.07 49.55 55.37
N SER A 563 16.95 49.18 56.65
CA SER A 563 17.68 48.04 57.21
C SER A 563 17.27 46.68 56.62
N ALA A 564 16.01 46.50 56.24
CA ALA A 564 15.56 45.30 55.53
C ALA A 564 16.09 45.27 54.08
N LEU A 565 16.01 46.41 53.39
CA LEU A 565 16.56 46.61 52.03
C LEU A 565 18.11 46.52 51.97
N SER A 566 18.82 46.65 53.09
CA SER A 566 20.28 46.55 53.19
C SER A 566 20.82 45.13 53.40
N LEU A 567 20.00 44.10 53.64
CA LEU A 567 20.51 42.75 53.94
C LEU A 567 20.97 41.94 52.70
N ALA A 568 20.81 42.50 51.49
CA ALA A 568 21.29 41.88 50.24
C ALA A 568 22.61 42.49 49.70
N GLY A 569 23.15 43.52 50.36
CA GLY A 569 24.41 44.18 50.01
C GLY A 569 24.70 45.29 51.01
N GLY A 570 25.93 45.31 51.56
CA GLY A 570 26.31 46.12 52.72
C GLY A 570 26.20 47.65 52.56
N ASP A 571 26.65 48.38 53.59
CA ASP A 571 26.42 49.81 53.88
C ASP A 571 26.65 50.86 52.76
N ASP A 572 27.18 50.46 51.60
CA ASP A 572 27.52 51.32 50.46
C ASP A 572 26.29 51.89 49.69
N LEU A 573 25.07 51.42 49.96
CA LEU A 573 23.88 51.86 49.20
C LEU A 573 23.51 53.34 49.43
N ASN A 574 23.99 53.95 50.52
CA ASN A 574 23.88 55.41 50.73
C ASN A 574 24.77 56.24 49.77
N GLN A 575 25.70 55.60 49.07
CA GLN A 575 26.65 56.24 48.14
C GLN A 575 26.58 55.73 46.70
N SER A 576 26.06 54.51 46.49
CA SER A 576 26.03 53.86 45.18
C SER A 576 24.91 54.36 44.26
N SER A 577 25.24 54.69 43.01
CA SER A 577 24.28 54.98 41.94
C SER A 577 23.90 53.74 41.10
N ALA A 578 24.10 52.53 41.64
CA ALA A 578 23.80 51.28 40.93
C ALA A 578 22.29 51.08 40.70
N PRO A 579 21.88 50.27 39.70
CA PRO A 579 20.50 49.84 39.56
C PRO A 579 20.00 49.09 40.80
N HIS A 580 18.75 49.32 41.19
CA HIS A 580 18.10 48.63 42.30
C HIS A 580 17.79 47.17 41.93
N PHE A 581 17.90 46.22 42.85
CA PHE A 581 17.66 44.79 42.53
C PHE A 581 16.24 44.53 41.98
N LEU A 582 15.24 45.26 42.49
CA LEU A 582 13.86 45.22 41.98
C LEU A 582 13.76 45.60 40.48
N THR A 583 14.67 46.42 39.97
CA THR A 583 14.70 46.84 38.56
C THR A 583 15.03 45.66 37.63
N GLN A 584 15.88 44.73 38.07
CA GLN A 584 16.14 43.50 37.33
C GLN A 584 14.90 42.60 37.31
N ARG A 585 14.30 42.31 38.48
CA ARG A 585 13.06 41.49 38.58
C ARG A 585 11.89 42.07 37.78
N PHE A 586 11.66 43.38 37.90
CA PHE A 586 10.64 44.09 37.13
C PHE A 586 10.96 44.08 35.63
N GLY A 587 12.23 44.24 35.25
CA GLY A 587 12.68 44.12 33.87
C GLY A 587 12.44 42.74 33.27
N GLN A 588 12.75 41.66 34.02
CA GLN A 588 12.50 40.27 33.60
C GLN A 588 10.99 39.98 33.46
N LEU A 589 10.18 40.38 34.44
CA LEU A 589 8.73 40.21 34.40
C LEU A 589 8.10 40.99 33.22
N LEU A 590 8.54 42.24 33.01
CA LEU A 590 8.11 43.08 31.90
C LEU A 590 8.49 42.45 30.54
N HIS A 591 9.76 42.04 30.38
CA HIS A 591 10.21 41.31 29.19
C HIS A 591 9.33 40.07 28.95
N GLY A 592 9.02 39.33 30.02
CA GLY A 592 8.21 38.14 29.94
C GLY A 592 6.79 38.39 29.43
N ILE A 593 6.09 39.37 30.01
CA ILE A 593 4.76 39.79 29.55
C ILE A 593 4.81 40.30 28.11
N LEU A 594 5.84 41.08 27.74
CA LEU A 594 5.99 41.60 26.38
C LEU A 594 6.23 40.51 25.33
N VAL A 595 7.06 39.50 25.63
CA VAL A 595 7.27 38.33 24.75
C VAL A 595 5.98 37.53 24.59
N LEU A 596 5.17 37.40 25.65
CA LEU A 596 3.87 36.73 25.58
C LEU A 596 2.76 37.60 24.95
N SER A 597 3.04 38.84 24.56
CA SER A 597 2.11 39.76 23.90
C SER A 597 2.53 40.15 22.48
N SER A 598 3.50 39.44 21.86
CA SER A 598 3.93 39.72 20.49
C SER A 598 2.96 39.22 19.42
N GLU A 599 2.22 38.14 19.69
CA GLU A 599 1.40 37.40 18.70
C GLU A 599 -0.10 37.70 18.76
N ALA A 600 -0.58 38.40 19.80
CA ALA A 600 -2.01 38.61 20.05
C ALA A 600 -2.56 39.94 19.51
N GLY A 601 -3.73 39.89 18.88
CA GLY A 601 -4.56 41.07 18.59
C GLY A 601 -5.45 41.41 19.78
N ASP A 602 -5.37 42.67 20.23
CA ASP A 602 -6.14 43.30 21.31
C ASP A 602 -6.04 42.67 22.71
N ASP A 603 -4.94 43.01 23.37
CA ASP A 603 -4.55 42.61 24.73
C ASP A 603 -5.03 43.61 25.83
N GLU A 604 -6.25 44.18 25.74
CA GLU A 604 -6.72 45.24 26.66
C GLU A 604 -6.53 44.93 28.17
N PRO A 605 -6.81 43.71 28.68
CA PRO A 605 -6.60 43.40 30.10
C PRO A 605 -5.11 43.41 30.51
N VAL A 606 -4.22 42.98 29.61
CA VAL A 606 -2.76 42.96 29.84
C VAL A 606 -2.21 44.38 29.80
N ALA A 607 -2.56 45.16 28.78
CA ALA A 607 -2.11 46.55 28.63
C ALA A 607 -2.50 47.42 29.83
N ASN A 608 -3.75 47.32 30.29
CA ASN A 608 -4.23 48.04 31.47
C ASN A 608 -3.50 47.60 32.75
N SER A 609 -3.30 46.30 32.95
CA SER A 609 -2.57 45.77 34.12
C SER A 609 -1.09 46.20 34.11
N LEU A 610 -0.45 46.18 32.95
CA LEU A 610 0.96 46.56 32.76
C LEU A 610 1.19 48.07 32.93
N SER A 611 0.25 48.90 32.46
CA SER A 611 0.27 50.35 32.65
C SER A 611 0.18 50.73 34.12
N ARG A 612 -0.73 50.10 34.88
CA ARG A 612 -0.82 50.25 36.35
C ARG A 612 0.48 49.84 37.03
N LEU A 613 1.00 48.64 36.75
CA LEU A 613 2.24 48.15 37.38
C LEU A 613 3.45 49.04 37.07
N THR A 614 3.58 49.51 35.83
CA THR A 614 4.68 50.40 35.41
C THR A 614 4.59 51.75 36.13
N THR A 615 3.39 52.32 36.24
CA THR A 615 3.16 53.59 36.95
C THR A 615 3.55 53.51 38.42
N GLU A 616 3.20 52.42 39.11
CA GLU A 616 3.56 52.21 40.53
C GLU A 616 5.08 51.97 40.70
N PHE A 617 5.71 51.23 39.79
CA PHE A 617 7.16 51.02 39.80
C PHE A 617 7.94 52.33 39.56
N ASP A 618 7.52 53.15 38.60
CA ASP A 618 8.11 54.46 38.33
C ASP A 618 7.92 55.42 39.52
N GLY A 619 6.77 55.33 40.20
CA GLY A 619 6.50 56.02 41.47
C GLY A 619 7.45 55.58 42.59
N LEU A 620 7.75 54.28 42.69
CA LEU A 620 8.72 53.73 43.64
C LEU A 620 10.14 54.23 43.34
N LEU A 621 10.62 54.13 42.09
CA LEU A 621 11.93 54.65 41.71
C LEU A 621 12.04 56.16 41.99
N THR A 622 10.98 56.92 41.71
CA THR A 622 10.93 58.36 41.99
C THR A 622 11.06 58.63 43.49
N LYS A 623 10.39 57.86 44.36
CA LYS A 623 10.51 57.97 45.82
C LYS A 623 11.90 57.61 46.33
N LEU A 624 12.45 56.47 45.91
CA LEU A 624 13.81 56.03 46.29
C LEU A 624 14.87 57.06 45.87
N SER A 625 14.74 57.62 44.67
CA SER A 625 15.66 58.63 44.14
C SER A 625 15.66 59.98 44.89
N ARG A 626 14.68 60.21 45.78
CA ARG A 626 14.65 61.38 46.67
C ARG A 626 15.40 61.17 48.00
N ILE A 627 15.71 59.91 48.36
CA ILE A 627 16.41 59.57 49.60
C ILE A 627 17.93 59.84 49.46
N GLY A 628 18.50 59.57 48.28
CA GLY A 628 19.85 59.99 47.92
C GLY A 628 19.91 61.49 47.61
N GLY A 629 20.23 62.31 48.62
CA GLY A 629 20.02 63.77 48.66
C GLY A 629 20.78 64.68 47.67
N ASP A 630 21.18 64.20 46.49
CA ASP A 630 21.94 64.95 45.48
C ASP A 630 21.22 64.93 44.12
N ALA A 631 20.91 66.10 43.53
CA ALA A 631 20.17 66.17 42.28
C ALA A 631 20.85 65.42 41.11
N LYS A 632 22.18 65.52 41.00
CA LYS A 632 22.97 64.79 39.99
C LYS A 632 23.05 63.29 40.25
N ARG A 633 22.95 62.84 41.52
CA ARG A 633 22.93 61.42 41.87
C ARG A 633 21.56 60.82 41.57
N ARG A 634 20.48 61.55 41.87
CA ARG A 634 19.09 61.22 41.49
C ARG A 634 18.96 60.97 39.98
N GLU A 635 19.49 61.87 39.15
CA GLU A 635 19.48 61.74 37.69
C GLU A 635 20.26 60.49 37.22
N ARG A 636 21.47 60.27 37.72
CA ARG A 636 22.27 59.08 37.40
C ARG A 636 21.61 57.77 37.84
N PHE A 637 21.00 57.75 39.02
CA PHE A 637 20.27 56.59 39.52
C PHE A 637 19.07 56.26 38.62
N LEU A 638 18.24 57.25 38.28
CA LEU A 638 17.11 57.03 37.38
C LEU A 638 17.57 56.58 35.98
N TYR A 639 18.61 57.22 35.42
CA TYR A 639 19.21 56.82 34.14
C TYR A 639 19.69 55.36 34.16
N ASN A 640 20.45 54.95 35.17
CA ASN A 640 20.97 53.59 35.27
C ASN A 640 19.85 52.54 35.39
N ASN A 641 18.77 52.85 36.11
CA ASN A 641 17.62 51.95 36.25
C ASN A 641 16.79 51.84 34.96
N TYR A 642 16.46 52.97 34.31
CA TYR A 642 15.72 52.95 33.04
C TYR A 642 16.56 52.37 31.90
N SER A 643 17.87 52.62 31.88
CA SER A 643 18.81 52.02 30.92
C SER A 643 18.83 50.48 31.07
N LEU A 644 18.94 49.95 32.29
CA LEU A 644 18.87 48.51 32.54
C LEU A 644 17.55 47.89 32.04
N ILE A 645 16.40 48.54 32.29
CA ILE A 645 15.11 48.06 31.77
C ILE A 645 15.10 48.08 30.23
N LEU A 646 15.58 49.16 29.61
CA LEU A 646 15.65 49.30 28.15
C LEU A 646 16.59 48.25 27.51
N THR A 647 17.68 47.88 28.18
CA THR A 647 18.56 46.77 27.77
C THR A 647 17.86 45.42 27.91
N ILE A 648 17.10 45.18 28.99
CA ILE A 648 16.40 43.89 29.17
C ILE A 648 15.28 43.73 28.13
N ILE A 649 14.58 44.80 27.74
CA ILE A 649 13.50 44.74 26.74
C ILE A 649 13.95 45.06 25.31
N SER A 650 15.24 45.25 25.02
CA SER A 650 15.70 45.72 23.70
C SER A 650 15.23 44.82 22.56
N ASP A 651 15.19 43.52 22.82
CA ASP A 651 15.02 42.47 21.81
C ASP A 651 13.54 42.04 21.65
N THR A 652 12.63 42.50 22.53
CA THR A 652 11.20 42.14 22.46
C THR A 652 10.49 42.88 21.33
N GLN A 653 9.66 42.18 20.55
CA GLN A 653 8.87 42.74 19.45
C GLN A 653 7.37 42.85 19.83
N GLY A 654 6.61 43.66 19.08
CA GLY A 654 5.15 43.84 19.26
C GLY A 654 4.72 45.27 19.61
N LYS A 655 3.42 45.58 19.43
CA LYS A 655 2.86 46.94 19.64
C LYS A 655 3.11 47.45 21.07
N LEU A 656 2.73 46.65 22.08
CA LEU A 656 2.92 46.98 23.50
C LEU A 656 4.41 47.17 23.87
N ALA A 657 5.31 46.43 23.22
CA ALA A 657 6.75 46.60 23.40
C ALA A 657 7.26 47.91 22.82
N THR A 658 6.78 48.34 21.64
CA THR A 658 7.16 49.64 21.06
C THR A 658 6.67 50.81 21.91
N GLU A 659 5.45 50.76 22.46
CA GLU A 659 4.93 51.77 23.38
C GLU A 659 5.76 51.86 24.67
N GLN A 660 6.07 50.72 25.30
CA GLN A 660 6.90 50.69 26.51
C GLN A 660 8.33 51.19 26.26
N LYS A 661 8.93 50.84 25.11
CA LYS A 661 10.24 51.37 24.67
C LYS A 661 10.18 52.88 24.45
N GLN A 662 9.11 53.40 23.84
CA GLN A 662 8.94 54.85 23.64
C GLN A 662 8.76 55.59 24.98
N VAL A 663 7.87 55.14 25.87
CA VAL A 663 7.61 55.80 27.16
C VAL A 663 8.88 55.84 28.03
N LYS A 664 9.63 54.73 28.09
CA LYS A 664 10.88 54.66 28.89
C LYS A 664 12.05 55.35 28.18
N GLY A 665 12.09 55.34 26.84
CA GLY A 665 13.04 56.11 26.04
C GLY A 665 12.91 57.63 26.21
N HIS A 666 11.68 58.17 26.25
CA HIS A 666 11.42 59.59 26.52
C HIS A 666 11.81 59.99 27.96
N ARG A 667 11.70 59.08 28.92
CA ARG A 667 12.18 59.31 30.29
C ARG A 667 13.69 59.17 30.45
N ASN A 668 14.35 58.48 29.52
CA ASN A 668 15.80 58.37 29.44
C ASN A 668 16.46 59.59 28.75
N SER A 669 15.70 60.35 27.95
CA SER A 669 16.22 61.47 27.14
C SER A 669 16.12 62.87 27.81
N LEU A 670 15.58 62.97 29.02
CA LEU A 670 15.42 64.22 29.76
C LEU A 670 16.20 64.22 31.09
N PRO A 671 17.24 65.06 31.29
CA PRO A 671 17.96 65.86 30.28
C PRO A 671 19.49 65.66 30.32
N ASN A 672 20.14 65.66 29.14
CA ASN A 672 21.51 66.18 29.08
C ASN A 672 21.88 66.81 27.72
N ILE A 673 21.37 68.03 27.53
CA ILE A 673 22.03 69.01 26.67
C ILE A 673 23.46 69.23 27.23
N ARG A 674 24.49 68.98 26.40
CA ARG A 674 25.95 69.04 26.68
C ARG A 674 26.62 67.81 27.31
N HIS A 675 26.71 66.69 26.59
CA HIS A 675 27.88 65.77 26.75
C HIS A 675 28.51 65.22 25.46
N GLN A 676 28.15 65.76 24.28
CA GLN A 676 28.72 65.39 22.98
C GLN A 676 30.13 66.00 22.71
N ARG A 677 30.95 66.19 23.76
CA ARG A 677 32.30 66.81 23.67
C ARG A 677 33.39 66.17 24.54
N TYR A 678 33.13 65.07 25.25
CA TYR A 678 34.12 64.42 26.13
C TYR A 678 34.53 62.98 25.73
N LEU A 679 34.05 62.47 24.59
CA LEU A 679 34.44 61.15 24.05
C LEU A 679 35.52 61.20 22.94
N SER A 680 36.24 62.32 22.79
CA SER A 680 37.37 62.45 21.85
C SER A 680 38.75 62.65 22.52
N MET A 681 38.89 62.33 23.81
CA MET A 681 40.13 62.49 24.59
C MET A 681 40.57 61.22 25.35
N ALA A 682 40.21 60.03 24.86
CA ALA A 682 40.62 58.74 25.45
C ALA A 682 41.30 57.78 24.44
N THR A 683 41.85 58.29 23.34
CA THR A 683 42.51 57.52 22.27
C THR A 683 43.99 57.89 22.07
N ARG A 684 44.69 58.35 23.12
CA ARG A 684 46.13 58.61 23.13
C ARG A 684 46.83 58.30 24.47
N ALA A 685 46.85 57.03 24.87
CA ALA A 685 47.89 56.44 25.73
C ALA A 685 47.73 54.91 25.72
N GLY A 686 48.76 54.16 25.33
CA GLY A 686 48.68 52.69 25.27
C GLY A 686 49.43 52.03 24.12
N PHE A 687 50.64 52.51 23.78
CA PHE A 687 51.53 51.78 22.89
C PHE A 687 52.38 50.77 23.69
N SER A 688 52.56 49.58 23.12
CA SER A 688 53.61 48.60 23.43
C SER A 688 53.60 47.92 24.82
N VAL A 689 53.00 46.72 24.88
CA VAL A 689 53.78 45.46 24.95
C VAL A 689 53.06 44.43 24.07
N ARG A 690 53.72 43.89 23.04
CA ARG A 690 53.25 42.73 22.26
C ARG A 690 54.34 41.66 22.24
N ALA A 691 54.29 40.73 23.19
CA ALA A 691 55.01 39.47 23.09
C ALA A 691 54.38 38.62 21.97
N SER A 692 55.19 38.04 21.10
CA SER A 692 54.73 37.35 19.90
C SER A 692 54.39 35.89 20.16
N PHE A 693 53.13 35.59 20.46
CA PHE A 693 52.57 34.24 20.24
C PHE A 693 51.77 34.20 18.94
N ARG A 694 52.35 33.59 17.91
CA ARG A 694 51.71 33.34 16.62
C ARG A 694 50.75 32.14 16.76
N LEU A 695 49.47 32.40 16.99
CA LEU A 695 48.42 31.47 16.59
C LEU A 695 48.05 31.73 15.12
N PRO A 696 47.85 30.68 14.30
CA PRO A 696 47.62 30.85 12.87
C PRO A 696 46.24 31.48 12.63
N ARG A 697 46.26 32.71 12.12
CA ARG A 697 45.07 33.40 11.62
C ARG A 697 44.59 32.64 10.38
N ARG A 698 43.62 31.72 10.53
CA ARG A 698 42.93 31.13 9.38
C ARG A 698 42.38 32.29 8.55
N GLN A 699 42.77 32.31 7.27
CA GLN A 699 42.21 33.24 6.30
C GLN A 699 40.72 32.97 6.19
N PHE A 700 39.93 34.01 5.87
CA PHE A 700 38.55 33.79 5.47
C PHE A 700 38.55 32.85 4.26
N SER A 701 38.01 31.65 4.43
CA SER A 701 37.66 30.81 3.30
C SER A 701 36.62 31.59 2.50
N THR A 702 36.89 31.87 1.23
CA THR A 702 35.87 32.30 0.29
C THR A 702 35.03 31.11 -0.13
N THR A 703 34.36 30.47 0.84
CA THR A 703 33.15 29.69 0.54
C THR A 703 32.14 30.68 0.02
N ARG A 704 31.98 30.66 -1.30
CA ARG A 704 30.87 31.30 -2.01
C ARG A 704 29.59 30.86 -1.30
N ALA A 705 28.74 31.80 -0.90
CA ALA A 705 27.46 31.44 -0.32
C ALA A 705 26.65 30.72 -1.40
N SER A 706 26.51 29.40 -1.24
CA SER A 706 25.53 28.62 -1.98
C SER A 706 24.16 29.12 -1.56
N SER A 707 23.38 29.60 -2.52
CA SER A 707 21.98 30.01 -2.31
C SER A 707 21.03 28.83 -2.55
N ALA A 708 21.43 27.65 -2.11
CA ALA A 708 20.60 26.45 -2.13
C ALA A 708 19.85 26.31 -0.80
N ASP A 709 18.61 25.83 -0.87
CA ASP A 709 17.77 25.55 0.30
C ASP A 709 18.25 24.27 1.01
N VAL A 710 18.81 23.31 0.25
CA VAL A 710 19.32 22.03 0.75
C VAL A 710 20.64 21.59 0.08
N THR A 711 21.45 20.76 0.75
CA THR A 711 22.66 20.19 0.15
C THR A 711 22.34 19.09 -0.86
N HIS A 712 21.44 18.17 -0.51
CA HIS A 712 21.05 17.04 -1.35
C HIS A 712 19.54 16.98 -1.53
N ALA A 713 19.09 16.76 -2.77
CA ALA A 713 17.74 16.30 -3.05
C ALA A 713 17.77 14.90 -3.67
N VAL A 714 16.99 13.97 -3.11
CA VAL A 714 16.85 12.59 -3.60
C VAL A 714 15.42 12.40 -4.12
N ILE A 715 15.28 12.05 -5.40
CA ILE A 715 13.95 11.82 -6.02
C ILE A 715 13.60 10.33 -5.95
N GLY A 716 12.49 10.01 -5.29
CA GLY A 716 11.92 8.66 -5.15
C GLY A 716 12.22 8.00 -3.81
N GLY A 717 11.18 7.76 -3.02
CA GLY A 717 11.16 7.05 -1.73
C GLY A 717 11.11 5.52 -1.84
N GLY A 718 11.70 4.95 -2.88
CA GLY A 718 11.95 3.50 -2.96
C GLY A 718 13.10 3.08 -2.04
N VAL A 719 13.29 1.77 -1.83
CA VAL A 719 14.33 1.25 -0.92
C VAL A 719 15.75 1.74 -1.25
N VAL A 720 16.04 1.99 -2.53
CA VAL A 720 17.32 2.53 -3.00
C VAL A 720 17.44 4.03 -2.68
N GLY A 721 16.39 4.81 -2.93
CA GLY A 721 16.39 6.26 -2.64
C GLY A 721 16.46 6.54 -1.14
N LEU A 722 15.72 5.78 -0.33
CA LEU A 722 15.83 5.82 1.14
C LEU A 722 17.24 5.46 1.61
N ALA A 723 17.84 4.39 1.08
CA ALA A 723 19.21 4.00 1.44
C ALA A 723 20.24 5.09 1.09
N VAL A 724 20.11 5.74 -0.09
CA VAL A 724 20.97 6.85 -0.51
C VAL A 724 20.76 8.09 0.35
N ALA A 725 19.52 8.53 0.55
CA ALA A 725 19.19 9.70 1.38
C ALA A 725 19.73 9.52 2.81
N ARG A 726 19.49 8.35 3.42
CA ARG A 726 20.01 7.96 4.74
C ARG A 726 21.55 8.02 4.82
N GLN A 727 22.24 7.59 3.76
CA GLN A 727 23.70 7.63 3.70
C GLN A 727 24.21 9.08 3.61
N LEU A 728 23.60 9.90 2.76
CA LEU A 728 23.97 11.31 2.59
C LEU A 728 23.66 12.14 3.85
N ALA A 729 22.50 11.93 4.49
CA ALA A 729 22.14 12.54 5.78
C ALA A 729 23.07 12.14 6.94
N SER A 730 23.84 11.05 6.82
CA SER A 730 24.83 10.68 7.83
C SER A 730 26.08 11.57 7.85
N ARG A 731 26.23 12.47 6.87
CA ARG A 731 27.38 13.39 6.80
C ARG A 731 27.16 14.63 7.67
N PRO A 732 28.21 15.10 8.37
CA PRO A 732 28.11 16.30 9.18
C PRO A 732 28.01 17.56 8.30
N ASN A 733 27.13 18.49 8.71
CA ASN A 733 26.88 19.78 8.05
C ASN A 733 26.24 19.70 6.65
N THR A 734 25.46 18.66 6.36
CA THR A 734 24.68 18.55 5.12
C THR A 734 23.20 18.43 5.43
N SER A 735 22.32 19.07 4.64
CA SER A 735 20.88 18.83 4.68
C SER A 735 20.45 17.97 3.48
N THR A 736 19.57 17.01 3.73
CA THR A 736 19.10 16.05 2.72
C THR A 736 17.58 16.01 2.75
N ILE A 737 16.95 16.26 1.61
CA ILE A 737 15.50 16.08 1.41
C ILE A 737 15.24 14.94 0.42
N LEU A 738 14.27 14.10 0.74
CA LEU A 738 13.76 13.07 -0.15
C LEU A 738 12.36 13.48 -0.65
N LEU A 739 12.18 13.49 -1.97
CA LEU A 739 10.92 13.85 -2.63
C LEU A 739 10.24 12.57 -3.12
N GLU A 740 9.04 12.27 -2.61
CA GLU A 740 8.22 11.13 -3.00
C GLU A 740 6.84 11.63 -3.47
N ARG A 741 6.38 11.09 -4.61
CA ARG A 741 5.11 11.47 -5.26
C ARG A 741 3.89 10.82 -4.59
N HIS A 742 4.07 9.70 -3.91
CA HIS A 742 3.03 8.98 -3.16
C HIS A 742 2.97 9.44 -1.70
N ASP A 743 1.93 9.01 -0.98
CA ASP A 743 1.68 9.28 0.44
C ASP A 743 2.56 8.48 1.41
N ALA A 744 3.22 7.43 0.92
CA ALA A 744 4.10 6.55 1.67
C ALA A 744 5.32 6.13 0.84
N PRO A 745 6.44 5.71 1.46
CA PRO A 745 7.58 5.19 0.73
C PRO A 745 7.29 3.81 0.12
N GLY A 746 8.01 3.47 -0.95
CA GLY A 746 8.09 2.10 -1.45
C GLY A 746 6.88 1.54 -2.21
N THR A 747 5.83 2.32 -2.47
CA THR A 747 4.54 1.90 -3.06
C THR A 747 4.61 1.29 -4.47
N GLU A 748 5.73 1.43 -5.17
CA GLU A 748 5.99 0.88 -6.51
C GLU A 748 6.80 -0.43 -6.48
N THR A 749 7.87 -0.54 -7.28
CA THR A 749 8.71 -1.75 -7.42
C THR A 749 9.29 -2.23 -6.08
N SER A 750 9.46 -1.36 -5.09
CA SER A 750 10.05 -1.73 -3.79
C SER A 750 9.11 -2.52 -2.88
N SER A 751 7.79 -2.45 -3.08
CA SER A 751 6.78 -3.31 -2.40
C SER A 751 6.27 -4.45 -3.29
N ARG A 752 6.71 -4.51 -4.55
CA ARG A 752 6.22 -5.45 -5.58
C ARG A 752 7.35 -6.28 -6.18
N ASN A 753 8.05 -7.01 -5.32
CA ASN A 753 9.20 -7.84 -5.68
C ASN A 753 9.24 -9.14 -4.86
N SER A 754 10.13 -10.07 -5.20
CA SER A 754 10.24 -11.39 -4.55
C SER A 754 10.85 -11.39 -3.15
N GLU A 755 11.26 -10.23 -2.61
CA GLU A 755 11.85 -10.05 -1.27
C GLU A 755 13.17 -10.83 -1.01
N VAL A 756 13.82 -11.32 -2.07
CA VAL A 756 15.03 -12.16 -1.99
C VAL A 756 16.28 -11.34 -1.73
N ILE A 757 17.05 -11.75 -0.71
CA ILE A 757 18.45 -11.38 -0.52
C ILE A 757 19.30 -12.26 -1.46
N HIS A 758 19.66 -11.74 -2.62
CA HIS A 758 20.39 -12.48 -3.65
C HIS A 758 21.86 -12.74 -3.26
N ALA A 759 22.42 -13.86 -3.72
CA ALA A 759 23.81 -14.23 -3.44
C ALA A 759 24.84 -13.73 -4.48
N GLY A 760 24.41 -13.18 -5.62
CA GLY A 760 25.29 -12.72 -6.70
C GLY A 760 25.75 -13.80 -7.69
N LEU A 761 24.91 -14.81 -7.99
CA LEU A 761 25.31 -15.98 -8.78
C LEU A 761 25.35 -15.80 -10.31
N TYR A 762 24.47 -14.96 -10.87
CA TYR A 762 24.14 -15.00 -12.31
C TYR A 762 24.68 -13.82 -13.13
N TYR A 763 25.35 -12.87 -12.50
CA TYR A 763 25.82 -11.65 -13.14
C TYR A 763 27.32 -11.78 -13.46
N GLY A 764 27.80 -11.09 -14.51
CA GLY A 764 29.19 -11.22 -14.97
C GLY A 764 30.20 -10.83 -13.89
N ALA A 765 31.38 -11.46 -13.89
CA ALA A 765 32.39 -11.25 -12.84
C ALA A 765 32.81 -9.76 -12.69
N SER A 766 32.83 -9.01 -13.79
CA SER A 766 33.15 -7.58 -13.86
C SER A 766 31.93 -6.66 -13.85
N SER A 767 30.73 -7.17 -13.53
CA SER A 767 29.50 -6.35 -13.49
C SER A 767 29.29 -5.70 -12.12
N ARG A 768 28.79 -4.47 -12.13
CA ARG A 768 28.33 -3.75 -10.94
C ARG A 768 27.20 -4.49 -10.25
N LYS A 769 26.30 -5.15 -11.01
CA LYS A 769 25.31 -6.09 -10.45
C LYS A 769 25.94 -7.19 -9.59
N SER A 770 27.10 -7.76 -9.96
CA SER A 770 27.83 -8.72 -9.10
C SER A 770 28.41 -8.05 -7.86
N GLU A 771 29.22 -7.01 -8.05
CA GLU A 771 29.95 -6.32 -6.98
C GLU A 771 29.01 -5.78 -5.89
N LEU A 772 27.97 -5.04 -6.31
CA LEU A 772 26.99 -4.42 -5.43
C LEU A 772 26.07 -5.48 -4.80
N CYS A 773 25.71 -6.55 -5.50
CA CYS A 773 24.92 -7.62 -4.88
C CYS A 773 25.69 -8.32 -3.76
N ILE A 774 26.98 -8.59 -3.94
CA ILE A 774 27.81 -9.28 -2.95
C ILE A 774 28.09 -8.37 -1.75
N ARG A 775 28.46 -7.10 -1.99
CA ARG A 775 28.67 -6.09 -0.94
C ARG A 775 27.37 -5.80 -0.18
N GLY A 776 26.31 -5.49 -0.92
CA GLY A 776 24.98 -5.15 -0.40
C GLY A 776 24.35 -6.27 0.42
N LYS A 777 24.44 -7.53 -0.03
CA LYS A 777 24.01 -8.71 0.76
C LYS A 777 24.60 -8.71 2.17
N ASN A 778 25.91 -8.50 2.28
CA ASN A 778 26.60 -8.54 3.57
C ASN A 778 26.15 -7.37 4.46
N LEU A 779 26.09 -6.16 3.91
CA LEU A 779 25.57 -4.98 4.61
C LEU A 779 24.13 -5.14 5.07
N LEU A 780 23.28 -5.78 4.25
CA LEU A 780 21.86 -5.98 4.53
C LEU A 780 21.64 -7.01 5.64
N TYR A 781 22.32 -8.15 5.62
CA TYR A 781 22.27 -9.10 6.74
C TYR A 781 22.77 -8.46 8.04
N ASP A 782 23.87 -7.70 7.99
CA ASP A 782 24.41 -6.95 9.12
C ASP A 782 23.38 -5.94 9.68
N LEU A 783 22.72 -5.18 8.81
CA LEU A 783 21.73 -4.18 9.19
C LEU A 783 20.49 -4.85 9.82
N CYS A 784 19.97 -5.90 9.19
CA CYS A 784 18.79 -6.60 9.67
C CYS A 784 19.05 -7.32 11.00
N SER A 785 20.23 -7.94 11.17
CA SER A 785 20.62 -8.59 12.42
C SER A 785 20.86 -7.59 13.56
N LYS A 786 21.36 -6.39 13.30
CA LYS A 786 21.62 -5.36 14.33
C LYS A 786 20.34 -4.67 14.81
N ASN A 787 19.37 -4.46 13.91
CA ASN A 787 18.18 -3.67 14.18
C ASN A 787 16.88 -4.50 14.29
N GLY A 788 16.96 -5.82 14.24
CA GLY A 788 15.79 -6.71 14.38
C GLY A 788 14.83 -6.70 13.19
N ILE A 789 15.27 -6.28 12.01
CA ILE A 789 14.44 -6.29 10.79
C ILE A 789 14.17 -7.76 10.41
N PRO A 790 12.91 -8.17 10.17
CA PRO A 790 12.59 -9.57 9.86
C PRO A 790 13.30 -10.04 8.58
N HIS A 791 14.13 -11.09 8.72
CA HIS A 791 14.87 -11.69 7.61
C HIS A 791 15.17 -13.17 7.92
N ARG A 792 15.42 -13.98 6.88
CA ARG A 792 15.70 -15.42 7.02
C ARG A 792 16.63 -15.91 5.92
N ASN A 793 17.75 -16.54 6.28
CA ASN A 793 18.58 -17.28 5.31
C ASN A 793 17.92 -18.65 5.01
N THR A 794 17.00 -18.65 4.05
CA THR A 794 16.31 -19.84 3.53
C THR A 794 17.20 -20.73 2.67
N LYS A 795 18.37 -20.24 2.23
CA LYS A 795 19.14 -20.77 1.10
C LYS A 795 18.33 -20.73 -0.21
N LYS A 796 18.99 -21.11 -1.31
CA LYS A 796 18.34 -21.31 -2.61
C LYS A 796 18.92 -22.53 -3.32
N TRP A 797 18.07 -23.33 -3.93
CA TRP A 797 18.46 -24.41 -4.83
C TRP A 797 18.22 -24.00 -6.29
N VAL A 798 19.24 -24.17 -7.12
CA VAL A 798 19.12 -24.07 -8.58
C VAL A 798 18.97 -25.49 -9.11
N VAL A 799 17.84 -25.80 -9.75
CA VAL A 799 17.45 -27.17 -10.13
C VAL A 799 17.51 -27.37 -11.64
N ALA A 800 18.27 -28.37 -12.09
CA ALA A 800 18.39 -28.75 -13.49
C ALA A 800 17.60 -30.04 -13.77
N GLN A 801 16.75 -30.03 -14.81
CA GLN A 801 15.95 -31.18 -15.24
C GLN A 801 16.59 -31.97 -16.39
N ASN A 802 17.55 -31.39 -17.10
CA ASN A 802 18.29 -32.02 -18.20
C ASN A 802 19.79 -31.66 -18.14
N GLU A 803 20.61 -32.36 -18.92
CA GLU A 803 22.07 -32.18 -18.92
C GLU A 803 22.51 -30.77 -19.37
N GLU A 804 21.82 -30.16 -20.33
CA GLU A 804 22.16 -28.80 -20.80
C GLU A 804 21.95 -27.73 -19.71
N GLN A 805 20.85 -27.84 -18.96
CA GLN A 805 20.59 -27.05 -17.77
C GLN A 805 21.62 -27.33 -16.66
N TRP A 806 22.13 -28.55 -16.57
CA TRP A 806 23.15 -28.92 -15.60
C TRP A 806 24.51 -28.33 -15.96
N ASP A 807 24.94 -28.41 -17.21
CA ASP A 807 26.13 -27.73 -17.73
C ASP A 807 26.09 -26.21 -17.52
N ALA A 808 24.92 -25.59 -17.73
CA ALA A 808 24.71 -24.18 -17.41
C ALA A 808 24.85 -23.91 -15.89
N THR A 809 24.33 -24.80 -15.05
CA THR A 809 24.42 -24.70 -13.59
C THR A 809 25.85 -24.90 -13.07
N LEU A 810 26.64 -25.79 -13.70
CA LEU A 810 28.05 -25.98 -13.39
C LEU A 810 28.90 -24.74 -13.74
N LYS A 811 28.59 -24.05 -14.85
CA LYS A 811 29.21 -22.76 -15.20
C LYS A 811 28.90 -21.68 -14.14
N VAL A 812 27.66 -21.64 -13.64
CA VAL A 812 27.26 -20.76 -12.52
C VAL A 812 28.00 -21.11 -11.22
N HIS A 813 28.21 -22.40 -10.93
CA HIS A 813 28.99 -22.84 -9.77
C HIS A 813 30.45 -22.38 -9.84
N GLU A 814 31.08 -22.46 -11.02
CA GLU A 814 32.47 -22.03 -11.21
C GLU A 814 32.61 -20.50 -11.15
N LEU A 815 31.69 -19.75 -11.76
CA LEU A 815 31.62 -18.29 -11.61
C LEU A 815 31.42 -17.87 -10.15
N ALA A 816 30.57 -18.58 -9.40
CA ALA A 816 30.36 -18.32 -7.97
C ALA A 816 31.65 -18.54 -7.15
N LYS A 817 32.46 -19.57 -7.46
CA LYS A 817 33.78 -19.74 -6.82
C LYS A 817 34.73 -18.59 -7.12
N GLN A 818 34.80 -18.15 -8.37
CA GLN A 818 35.64 -17.01 -8.77
C GLN A 818 35.24 -15.72 -8.04
N LEU A 819 33.95 -15.53 -7.78
CA LEU A 819 33.39 -14.41 -7.01
C LEU A 819 33.41 -14.60 -5.48
N GLY A 820 33.95 -15.71 -4.96
CA GLY A 820 33.97 -16.01 -3.52
C GLY A 820 32.59 -16.27 -2.89
N VAL A 821 31.58 -16.61 -3.71
CA VAL A 821 30.21 -16.86 -3.26
C VAL A 821 30.02 -18.34 -2.90
N PRO A 822 29.65 -18.68 -1.64
CA PRO A 822 29.57 -20.07 -1.19
C PRO A 822 28.40 -20.82 -1.86
N THR A 823 28.76 -21.81 -2.67
CA THR A 823 27.82 -22.71 -3.36
C THR A 823 28.26 -24.17 -3.25
N ARG A 824 27.31 -25.10 -3.27
CA ARG A 824 27.52 -26.54 -3.04
C ARG A 824 26.64 -27.37 -3.96
N LEU A 825 27.23 -28.37 -4.63
CA LEU A 825 26.47 -29.38 -5.38
C LEU A 825 25.82 -30.36 -4.39
N LEU A 826 24.53 -30.65 -4.55
CA LEU A 826 23.79 -31.59 -3.70
C LEU A 826 23.61 -32.94 -4.38
N SER A 827 23.66 -34.03 -3.61
CA SER A 827 23.28 -35.35 -4.11
C SER A 827 21.75 -35.50 -4.15
N GLN A 828 21.25 -36.35 -5.06
CA GLN A 828 19.82 -36.67 -5.13
C GLN A 828 19.28 -37.26 -3.81
N SER A 829 20.10 -38.02 -3.07
CA SER A 829 19.72 -38.58 -1.77
C SER A 829 19.59 -37.52 -0.67
N GLU A 830 20.48 -36.52 -0.65
CA GLU A 830 20.39 -35.41 0.30
C GLU A 830 19.22 -34.49 -0.05
N ALA A 831 19.00 -34.23 -1.34
CA ALA A 831 17.87 -33.44 -1.81
C ALA A 831 16.53 -34.07 -1.41
N ALA A 832 16.33 -35.36 -1.73
CA ALA A 832 15.11 -36.09 -1.38
C ALA A 832 14.88 -36.23 0.13
N SER A 833 15.94 -36.21 0.95
CA SER A 833 15.83 -36.24 2.42
C SER A 833 15.52 -34.87 3.04
N ARG A 834 15.79 -33.76 2.34
CA ARG A 834 15.62 -32.40 2.86
C ARG A 834 14.34 -31.73 2.33
N GLU A 835 14.04 -31.92 1.05
CA GLU A 835 12.93 -31.29 0.34
C GLU A 835 12.30 -32.32 -0.62
N PRO A 836 11.50 -33.28 -0.11
CA PRO A 836 11.03 -34.43 -0.88
C PRO A 836 10.12 -34.07 -2.07
N GLU A 837 9.45 -32.93 -1.99
CA GLU A 837 8.59 -32.39 -3.07
C GLU A 837 9.41 -31.82 -4.24
N VAL A 838 10.66 -31.39 -4.00
CA VAL A 838 11.48 -30.68 -4.99
C VAL A 838 12.21 -31.67 -5.91
N ARG A 839 12.10 -31.45 -7.22
CA ARG A 839 12.76 -32.27 -8.25
C ARG A 839 13.78 -31.45 -9.03
N GLY A 840 14.99 -31.99 -9.19
CA GLY A 840 15.98 -31.54 -10.17
C GLY A 840 16.67 -32.76 -10.76
N ARG A 841 16.16 -33.31 -11.87
CA ARG A 841 16.53 -34.65 -12.37
C ARG A 841 18.02 -34.81 -12.70
N ALA A 842 18.65 -33.80 -13.31
CA ALA A 842 20.06 -33.85 -13.68
C ALA A 842 20.98 -33.45 -12.52
N GLY A 843 20.63 -32.40 -11.78
CA GLY A 843 21.38 -32.00 -10.60
C GLY A 843 20.83 -30.76 -9.90
N ILE A 844 21.39 -30.46 -8.72
CA ILE A 844 20.97 -29.36 -7.85
C ILE A 844 22.20 -28.63 -7.29
N LEU A 845 22.21 -27.30 -7.43
CA LEU A 845 23.21 -26.40 -6.86
C LEU A 845 22.61 -25.56 -5.73
N GLU A 846 23.09 -25.77 -4.50
CA GLU A 846 22.72 -24.98 -3.33
C GLU A 846 23.56 -23.71 -3.21
N SER A 847 22.89 -22.59 -2.94
CA SER A 847 23.47 -21.29 -2.57
C SER A 847 23.20 -21.03 -1.09
N GLY A 848 24.25 -21.12 -0.27
CA GLY A 848 24.14 -21.10 1.19
C GLY A 848 23.95 -19.72 1.83
N SER A 849 24.00 -18.64 1.04
CA SER A 849 23.84 -17.25 1.52
C SER A 849 22.64 -16.50 0.94
N THR A 850 21.80 -17.16 0.13
CA THR A 850 20.54 -16.56 -0.36
C THR A 850 19.47 -16.63 0.72
N GLY A 851 18.74 -15.54 0.93
CA GLY A 851 17.66 -15.47 1.92
C GLY A 851 16.50 -14.61 1.47
N ILE A 852 15.67 -14.21 2.43
CA ILE A 852 14.54 -13.29 2.27
C ILE A 852 14.57 -12.21 3.35
N VAL A 853 13.99 -11.05 3.09
CA VAL A 853 13.85 -9.91 4.01
C VAL A 853 12.47 -9.28 3.86
N ASP A 854 11.83 -8.90 4.96
CA ASP A 854 10.64 -8.03 4.91
C ASP A 854 11.04 -6.66 4.35
N SER A 855 10.66 -6.40 3.11
CA SER A 855 11.02 -5.18 2.39
C SER A 855 10.30 -3.96 2.93
N HIS A 856 9.10 -4.12 3.49
CA HIS A 856 8.35 -3.02 4.11
C HIS A 856 9.00 -2.60 5.42
N SER A 857 9.27 -3.55 6.33
CA SER A 857 10.00 -3.28 7.58
C SER A 857 11.38 -2.68 7.33
N LEU A 858 12.08 -3.13 6.27
CA LEU A 858 13.35 -2.52 5.85
C LEU A 858 13.17 -1.05 5.42
N MET A 859 12.17 -0.73 4.60
CA MET A 859 11.92 0.64 4.16
C MET A 859 11.48 1.56 5.31
N THR A 860 10.61 1.09 6.20
CA THR A 860 10.22 1.83 7.42
C THR A 860 11.43 2.12 8.30
N TYR A 861 12.33 1.15 8.49
CA TYR A 861 13.59 1.38 9.19
C TYR A 861 14.48 2.40 8.48
N LEU A 862 14.64 2.32 7.15
CA LEU A 862 15.48 3.26 6.39
C LEU A 862 14.93 4.69 6.38
N GLN A 863 13.60 4.86 6.46
CA GLN A 863 12.94 6.15 6.65
C GLN A 863 13.23 6.70 8.06
N GLY A 864 12.96 5.93 9.12
CA GLY A 864 13.23 6.38 10.49
C GLY A 864 14.71 6.73 10.72
N ASP A 865 15.62 5.91 10.20
CA ASP A 865 17.07 6.12 10.29
C ASP A 865 17.61 7.20 9.32
N LEU A 866 16.74 7.80 8.49
CA LEU A 866 16.99 9.05 7.74
C LEU A 866 16.50 10.26 8.54
N GLU A 867 15.28 10.19 9.08
CA GLU A 867 14.67 11.23 9.93
C GLU A 867 15.49 11.46 11.21
N ASP A 868 15.93 10.39 11.90
CA ASP A 868 16.81 10.44 13.07
C ASP A 868 18.17 11.11 12.79
N LYS A 869 18.61 11.13 11.52
CA LYS A 869 19.83 11.81 11.07
C LYS A 869 19.59 13.25 10.62
N GLY A 870 18.36 13.76 10.71
CA GLY A 870 17.99 15.12 10.32
C GLY A 870 17.83 15.30 8.80
N GLY A 871 17.48 14.24 8.07
CA GLY A 871 16.98 14.36 6.70
C GLY A 871 15.46 14.35 6.65
N ASP A 872 14.87 15.12 5.73
CA ASP A 872 13.42 15.29 5.62
C ASP A 872 12.81 14.45 4.49
N CYS A 873 11.59 13.93 4.68
CA CYS A 873 10.80 13.27 3.63
C CYS A 873 9.57 14.11 3.26
N ALA A 874 9.51 14.56 2.01
CA ALA A 874 8.35 15.23 1.42
C ALA A 874 7.53 14.25 0.57
N PHE A 875 6.48 13.68 1.17
CA PHE A 875 5.49 12.84 0.50
C PHE A 875 4.48 13.68 -0.30
N LEU A 876 3.67 13.02 -1.14
CA LEU A 876 2.68 13.65 -2.05
C LEU A 876 3.26 14.79 -2.92
N THR A 877 4.56 14.73 -3.21
CA THR A 877 5.35 15.81 -3.81
C THR A 877 5.99 15.31 -5.10
N GLN A 878 5.23 15.39 -6.20
CA GLN A 878 5.68 14.92 -7.51
C GLN A 878 6.59 15.95 -8.19
N VAL A 879 7.84 15.58 -8.48
CA VAL A 879 8.72 16.41 -9.32
C VAL A 879 8.20 16.47 -10.75
N ILE A 880 8.00 17.69 -11.26
CA ILE A 880 7.45 17.97 -12.60
C ILE A 880 8.42 18.71 -13.53
N GLY A 881 9.48 19.31 -12.99
CA GLY A 881 10.51 19.99 -13.78
C GLY A 881 11.78 20.23 -12.98
N ILE A 882 12.93 20.24 -13.66
CA ILE A 882 14.25 20.44 -13.05
C ILE A 882 15.08 21.34 -13.96
N GLU A 883 15.75 22.34 -13.38
CA GLU A 883 16.58 23.32 -14.08
C GLU A 883 17.98 23.36 -13.44
N ALA A 884 19.03 23.21 -14.25
CA ALA A 884 20.42 23.25 -13.78
C ALA A 884 20.96 24.69 -13.78
N LEU A 885 21.16 25.26 -12.58
CA LEU A 885 21.61 26.65 -12.39
C LEU A 885 23.11 26.77 -12.68
N ASP A 886 23.52 27.80 -13.44
CA ASP A 886 24.90 28.00 -13.91
C ASP A 886 25.53 26.75 -14.58
N GLY A 887 24.71 25.92 -15.25
CA GLY A 887 25.14 24.64 -15.82
C GLY A 887 25.47 23.59 -14.74
N GLY A 888 24.64 23.54 -13.69
CA GLY A 888 24.79 22.66 -12.52
C GLY A 888 25.74 23.19 -11.44
N LYS A 889 26.60 24.17 -11.77
CA LYS A 889 27.57 24.75 -10.80
C LYS A 889 26.93 25.64 -9.73
N GLY A 890 25.69 26.07 -9.95
CA GLY A 890 24.85 26.77 -8.97
C GLY A 890 23.82 25.86 -8.30
N GLY A 891 23.91 24.54 -8.50
CA GLY A 891 22.91 23.57 -8.05
C GLY A 891 21.75 23.38 -9.04
N TYR A 892 20.68 22.76 -8.54
CA TYR A 892 19.51 22.32 -9.29
C TYR A 892 18.25 22.90 -8.67
N LYS A 893 17.50 23.66 -9.46
CA LYS A 893 16.16 24.11 -9.07
C LYS A 893 15.16 23.03 -9.46
N ILE A 894 14.51 22.46 -8.45
CA ILE A 894 13.56 21.35 -8.57
C ILE A 894 12.16 21.93 -8.36
N THR A 895 11.28 21.76 -9.34
CA THR A 895 9.88 22.19 -9.27
C THR A 895 9.01 20.96 -9.05
N ALA A 896 8.25 20.98 -7.96
CA ALA A 896 7.38 19.89 -7.56
C ALA A 896 5.93 20.36 -7.39
N ARG A 897 5.00 19.43 -7.54
CA ARG A 897 3.58 19.61 -7.29
C ARG A 897 3.20 18.85 -6.04
N SER A 898 2.57 19.54 -5.09
CA SER A 898 2.10 18.98 -3.83
C SER A 898 0.57 19.06 -3.75
N GLY A 899 -0.06 17.91 -3.50
CA GLY A 899 -1.52 17.80 -3.37
C GLY A 899 -2.00 16.35 -3.22
N GLY A 900 -2.64 16.05 -2.10
CA GLY A 900 -3.39 14.80 -1.89
C GLY A 900 -4.83 14.94 -2.39
N GLY A 901 -5.44 13.82 -2.80
CA GLY A 901 -6.76 13.82 -3.46
C GLY A 901 -7.87 14.50 -2.66
N GLY A 902 -8.13 15.78 -2.97
CA GLY A 902 -9.18 16.61 -2.34
C GLY A 902 -8.79 18.07 -2.11
N GLU A 903 -7.51 18.42 -2.11
CA GLU A 903 -7.01 19.80 -1.91
C GLU A 903 -6.57 20.46 -3.23
N GLU A 904 -6.44 21.81 -3.25
CA GLU A 904 -5.96 22.54 -4.42
C GLU A 904 -4.49 22.21 -4.73
N GLU A 905 -4.19 21.86 -5.99
CA GLU A 905 -2.82 21.54 -6.41
C GLU A 905 -1.88 22.75 -6.24
N THR A 906 -0.93 22.66 -5.32
CA THR A 906 0.10 23.70 -5.14
C THR A 906 1.38 23.31 -5.86
N THR A 907 2.02 24.28 -6.53
CA THR A 907 3.34 24.08 -7.16
C THR A 907 4.38 24.86 -6.38
N THR A 908 5.42 24.16 -5.94
CA THR A 908 6.53 24.71 -5.15
C THR A 908 7.87 24.43 -5.86
N SER A 909 8.91 25.19 -5.52
CA SER A 909 10.26 24.95 -6.04
C SER A 909 11.30 25.12 -4.94
N ILE A 910 12.28 24.21 -4.92
CA ILE A 910 13.44 24.23 -4.01
C ILE A 910 14.73 24.20 -4.83
N VAL A 911 15.82 24.71 -4.27
CA VAL A 911 17.16 24.62 -4.86
C VAL A 911 18.04 23.69 -4.03
N ALA A 912 18.65 22.70 -4.69
CA ALA A 912 19.57 21.74 -4.08
C ALA A 912 20.97 21.85 -4.69
N GLU A 913 22.05 21.72 -3.90
CA GLU A 913 23.42 21.72 -4.46
C GLU A 913 23.67 20.48 -5.33
N THR A 914 23.14 19.34 -4.90
CA THR A 914 23.26 18.05 -5.58
C THR A 914 21.90 17.39 -5.74
N LEU A 915 21.76 16.58 -6.78
CA LEU A 915 20.51 15.94 -7.18
C LEU A 915 20.75 14.46 -7.48
N ILE A 916 20.04 13.59 -6.76
CA ILE A 916 20.09 12.14 -6.95
C ILE A 916 18.76 11.70 -7.58
N ASN A 917 18.85 11.16 -8.79
CA ASN A 917 17.70 10.56 -9.46
C ASN A 917 17.62 9.06 -9.14
N SER A 918 16.73 8.70 -8.22
CA SER A 918 16.38 7.31 -7.86
C SER A 918 14.91 6.97 -8.17
N ALA A 919 14.29 7.64 -9.15
CA ALA A 919 12.86 7.58 -9.44
C ALA A 919 12.35 6.26 -10.09
N GLY A 920 13.10 5.16 -9.97
CA GLY A 920 12.71 3.82 -10.40
C GLY A 920 12.25 3.75 -11.86
N ASN A 921 10.98 3.43 -12.08
CA ASN A 921 10.35 3.35 -13.40
C ASN A 921 10.39 4.69 -14.17
N TYR A 922 10.45 5.82 -13.46
CA TYR A 922 10.48 7.18 -14.02
C TYR A 922 11.88 7.79 -14.04
N ALA A 923 12.93 7.03 -13.68
CA ALA A 923 14.29 7.55 -13.66
C ALA A 923 14.76 8.02 -15.04
N CYS A 924 14.32 7.38 -16.13
CA CYS A 924 14.56 7.88 -17.48
C CYS A 924 13.85 9.22 -17.76
N ASN A 925 12.64 9.44 -17.23
CA ASN A 925 11.92 10.70 -17.40
C ASN A 925 12.65 11.86 -16.70
N ILE A 926 13.09 11.65 -15.45
CA ILE A 926 13.88 12.63 -14.69
C ILE A 926 15.22 12.92 -15.38
N ASN A 927 15.92 11.88 -15.87
CA ASN A 927 17.13 12.03 -16.67
C ASN A 927 16.91 12.93 -17.90
N ASN A 928 15.82 12.71 -18.63
CA ASN A 928 15.50 13.42 -19.87
C ASN A 928 15.01 14.87 -19.64
N MET A 929 14.71 15.28 -18.39
CA MET A 929 14.43 16.69 -18.06
C MET A 929 15.67 17.57 -18.12
N LEU A 930 16.85 17.01 -17.80
CA LEU A 930 18.12 17.75 -17.78
C LEU A 930 19.03 17.44 -18.97
N LEU A 931 19.12 16.17 -19.39
CA LEU A 931 20.04 15.80 -20.46
C LEU A 931 19.56 16.30 -21.84
N PRO A 932 20.50 16.59 -22.76
CA PRO A 932 20.16 16.94 -24.14
C PRO A 932 19.60 15.71 -24.87
N VAL A 933 18.84 15.95 -25.96
CA VAL A 933 18.02 14.94 -26.66
C VAL A 933 18.84 13.74 -27.15
N GLU A 934 20.10 13.96 -27.53
CA GLU A 934 21.03 12.93 -27.99
C GLU A 934 21.43 11.94 -26.87
N ARG A 935 21.24 12.31 -25.60
CA ARG A 935 21.48 11.49 -24.40
C ARG A 935 20.18 11.04 -23.72
N HIS A 936 19.02 11.29 -24.32
CA HIS A 936 17.75 10.80 -23.79
C HIS A 936 17.69 9.27 -23.81
N ARG A 937 17.04 8.71 -22.79
CA ARG A 937 16.87 7.27 -22.63
C ARG A 937 15.39 6.94 -22.56
N THR A 938 14.98 5.87 -23.23
CA THR A 938 13.60 5.37 -23.20
C THR A 938 13.48 4.30 -22.11
N PRO A 939 12.55 4.44 -21.14
CA PRO A 939 12.27 3.37 -20.19
C PRO A 939 11.56 2.20 -20.88
N LEU A 940 11.83 0.98 -20.40
CA LEU A 940 11.11 -0.22 -20.78
C LEU A 940 10.57 -0.89 -19.52
N TYR A 941 9.35 -1.40 -19.58
CA TYR A 941 8.65 -1.96 -18.43
C TYR A 941 8.48 -3.47 -18.59
N ALA A 942 9.16 -4.23 -17.75
CA ALA A 942 9.01 -5.69 -17.68
C ALA A 942 8.15 -6.03 -16.46
N LYS A 943 6.83 -6.17 -16.66
CA LYS A 943 5.88 -6.68 -15.68
C LYS A 943 6.24 -8.12 -15.30
N GLY A 944 5.97 -8.45 -14.05
CA GLY A 944 6.17 -9.76 -13.47
C GLY A 944 5.00 -10.08 -12.56
N THR A 945 4.19 -11.05 -12.96
CA THR A 945 3.05 -11.61 -12.24
C THR A 945 3.53 -12.64 -11.24
N TYR A 946 3.03 -12.55 -10.01
CA TYR A 946 3.24 -13.52 -8.95
C TYR A 946 1.96 -14.33 -8.74
N PHE A 947 2.12 -15.56 -8.29
CA PHE A 947 1.04 -16.48 -7.98
C PHE A 947 1.22 -17.01 -6.55
N SER A 948 0.15 -17.06 -5.77
CA SER A 948 0.14 -17.62 -4.42
C SER A 948 -0.30 -19.08 -4.46
N TYR A 949 0.13 -19.88 -3.48
CA TYR A 949 -0.29 -21.28 -3.33
C TYR A 949 -1.05 -21.49 -2.03
N GLY A 950 -2.34 -21.81 -2.12
CA GLY A 950 -3.24 -21.89 -0.97
C GLY A 950 -3.33 -23.27 -0.30
N ALA A 951 -2.81 -24.32 -0.93
CA ALA A 951 -2.92 -25.69 -0.42
C ALA A 951 -1.72 -26.09 0.47
N SER A 952 -1.95 -27.09 1.32
CA SER A 952 -0.92 -27.67 2.19
C SER A 952 -0.18 -28.81 1.49
N PHE A 953 1.15 -28.80 1.52
CA PHE A 953 1.97 -29.92 1.05
C PHE A 953 1.88 -31.12 2.01
N PRO A 954 1.75 -32.37 1.51
CA PRO A 954 1.66 -33.57 2.36
C PRO A 954 2.85 -33.76 3.31
N THR A 955 4.06 -33.33 2.92
CA THR A 955 5.27 -33.40 3.74
C THR A 955 5.65 -32.09 4.43
N GLY A 956 4.80 -31.05 4.35
CA GLY A 956 5.13 -29.68 4.74
C GLY A 956 5.70 -28.84 3.57
N PRO A 957 5.56 -27.51 3.61
CA PRO A 957 6.01 -26.64 2.53
C PRO A 957 7.54 -26.60 2.42
N PRO A 958 8.11 -26.36 1.21
CA PRO A 958 9.55 -26.28 1.05
C PRO A 958 10.20 -25.22 1.94
N SER A 959 11.37 -25.53 2.52
CA SER A 959 12.09 -24.59 3.41
C SER A 959 13.11 -23.71 2.68
N VAL A 960 13.44 -24.09 1.44
CA VAL A 960 14.40 -23.41 0.55
C VAL A 960 13.70 -22.73 -0.64
N LEU A 961 14.31 -21.67 -1.18
CA LEU A 961 13.88 -21.07 -2.45
C LEU A 961 14.28 -22.00 -3.61
N VAL A 962 13.42 -22.20 -4.61
CA VAL A 962 13.71 -23.10 -5.75
C VAL A 962 13.67 -22.32 -7.06
N TYR A 963 14.79 -22.29 -7.77
CA TYR A 963 14.95 -21.59 -9.05
C TYR A 963 15.26 -22.61 -10.14
N PRO A 964 14.49 -22.69 -11.23
CA PRO A 964 14.86 -23.55 -12.35
C PRO A 964 16.15 -23.04 -13.02
N ALA A 965 16.96 -23.98 -13.50
CA ALA A 965 18.14 -23.66 -14.30
C ALA A 965 17.72 -23.15 -15.69
N THR A 966 18.30 -22.02 -16.10
CA THR A 966 17.98 -21.34 -17.36
C THR A 966 18.48 -22.11 -18.57
N MET A 967 17.64 -22.27 -19.59
CA MET A 967 18.10 -22.73 -20.91
C MET A 967 18.82 -21.59 -21.65
N PRO A 968 19.89 -21.86 -22.42
CA PRO A 968 20.56 -20.86 -23.24
C PRO A 968 19.58 -20.16 -24.20
N GLY A 969 19.50 -18.82 -24.11
CA GLY A 969 18.65 -18.00 -24.99
C GLY A 969 17.28 -17.60 -24.43
N GLN A 970 16.82 -18.17 -23.31
CA GLN A 970 15.61 -17.67 -22.62
C GLN A 970 15.89 -16.36 -21.87
N GLY A 971 14.99 -15.38 -22.01
CA GLY A 971 15.18 -14.01 -21.50
C GLY A 971 15.02 -13.81 -19.98
N GLY A 972 14.77 -14.87 -19.21
CA GLY A 972 14.48 -14.80 -17.77
C GLY A 972 14.85 -16.08 -17.02
N LEU A 973 14.71 -16.04 -15.70
CA LEU A 973 15.09 -17.12 -14.76
C LEU A 973 14.03 -18.23 -14.60
N GLY A 974 12.99 -18.25 -15.45
CA GLY A 974 11.79 -19.08 -15.29
C GLY A 974 10.94 -18.69 -14.07
N THR A 975 9.76 -19.29 -13.97
CA THR A 975 8.85 -19.13 -12.83
C THR A 975 9.45 -19.81 -11.60
N HIS A 976 10.12 -19.05 -10.72
CA HIS A 976 10.75 -19.57 -9.51
C HIS A 976 9.79 -19.63 -8.31
N LEU A 977 10.12 -20.48 -7.32
CA LEU A 977 9.50 -20.50 -6.00
C LEU A 977 10.25 -19.56 -5.05
N THR A 978 9.49 -18.70 -4.37
CA THR A 978 9.91 -17.98 -3.17
C THR A 978 9.02 -18.29 -1.98
N LEU A 979 9.49 -17.88 -0.81
CA LEU A 979 8.82 -18.02 0.47
C LEU A 979 8.66 -16.64 1.08
N ASP A 980 7.49 -16.33 1.62
CA ASP A 980 7.35 -15.13 2.46
C ASP A 980 7.89 -15.37 3.89
N MET A 981 7.85 -14.34 4.73
CA MET A 981 8.31 -14.43 6.12
C MET A 981 7.45 -15.38 6.99
N GLY A 982 6.20 -15.64 6.60
CA GLY A 982 5.34 -16.65 7.22
C GLY A 982 5.62 -18.08 6.73
N GLY A 983 6.37 -18.23 5.64
CA GLY A 983 6.63 -19.53 4.99
C GLY A 983 5.58 -19.95 3.98
N GLN A 984 4.70 -19.05 3.53
CA GLN A 984 3.81 -19.35 2.40
C GLN A 984 4.60 -19.38 1.10
N VAL A 985 4.21 -20.28 0.19
CA VAL A 985 4.82 -20.44 -1.13
C VAL A 985 4.24 -19.44 -2.11
N ARG A 986 5.11 -18.73 -2.81
CA ARG A 986 4.76 -17.88 -3.97
C ARG A 986 5.58 -18.30 -5.18
N PHE A 987 4.96 -18.21 -6.35
CA PHE A 987 5.57 -18.52 -7.64
C PHE A 987 5.68 -17.25 -8.49
N GLY A 988 6.65 -17.26 -9.41
CA GLY A 988 6.98 -16.11 -10.24
C GLY A 988 8.05 -15.23 -9.60
N PRO A 989 8.43 -14.11 -10.24
CA PRO A 989 7.69 -13.46 -11.32
C PRO A 989 8.03 -13.99 -12.72
N ASP A 990 7.03 -13.99 -13.59
CA ASP A 990 7.20 -14.15 -15.04
C ASP A 990 7.80 -12.87 -15.71
N VAL A 991 7.79 -12.82 -17.05
CA VAL A 991 8.20 -11.63 -17.82
C VAL A 991 7.17 -11.31 -18.90
N GLU A 992 6.47 -10.20 -18.72
CA GLU A 992 5.55 -9.60 -19.69
C GLU A 992 6.01 -8.17 -19.99
N TRP A 993 6.19 -7.82 -21.28
CA TRP A 993 6.57 -6.46 -21.67
C TRP A 993 5.31 -5.60 -21.83
N VAL A 994 5.27 -4.46 -21.14
CA VAL A 994 4.14 -3.52 -21.15
C VAL A 994 4.62 -2.11 -21.52
N ASP A 995 3.72 -1.29 -22.06
CA ASP A 995 4.05 0.08 -22.48
C ASP A 995 3.92 1.12 -21.36
N SER A 996 3.29 0.77 -20.24
CA SER A 996 2.98 1.68 -19.13
C SER A 996 3.43 1.12 -17.77
N PRO A 997 4.07 1.93 -16.90
CA PRO A 997 4.43 1.54 -15.54
C PRO A 997 3.22 1.44 -14.59
N ASN A 998 2.03 1.83 -15.06
CA ASN A 998 0.78 1.77 -14.28
C ASN A 998 -0.04 0.50 -14.58
N ASP A 999 0.35 -0.35 -15.53
CA ASP A 999 -0.33 -1.63 -15.78
C ASP A 999 0.03 -2.67 -14.70
N LEU A 1000 -0.58 -2.51 -13.54
CA LEU A 1000 -0.42 -3.40 -12.39
C LEU A 1000 -1.54 -4.45 -12.29
N LYS A 1001 -2.14 -4.84 -13.42
CA LYS A 1001 -3.14 -5.92 -13.46
C LYS A 1001 -2.47 -7.29 -13.68
N PRO A 1002 -2.65 -8.26 -12.74
CA PRO A 1002 -2.20 -9.64 -12.94
C PRO A 1002 -2.85 -10.28 -14.17
N SER A 1003 -2.07 -11.04 -14.94
CA SER A 1003 -2.51 -11.67 -16.19
C SER A 1003 -2.91 -13.13 -15.98
N ALA A 1004 -4.16 -13.50 -16.28
CA ALA A 1004 -4.65 -14.87 -16.14
C ALA A 1004 -4.02 -15.84 -17.15
N ASP A 1005 -3.77 -15.37 -18.37
CA ASP A 1005 -3.14 -16.15 -19.44
C ASP A 1005 -1.73 -16.63 -19.04
N ARG A 1006 -1.04 -15.86 -18.17
CA ARG A 1006 0.28 -16.19 -17.65
C ARG A 1006 0.26 -17.32 -16.63
N LEU A 1007 -0.83 -17.48 -15.87
CA LEU A 1007 -0.99 -18.61 -14.94
C LEU A 1007 -0.97 -19.94 -15.71
N GLN A 1008 -1.65 -20.01 -16.86
CA GLN A 1008 -1.68 -21.21 -17.71
C GLN A 1008 -0.29 -21.60 -18.23
N LEU A 1009 0.56 -20.60 -18.53
CA LEU A 1009 1.95 -20.81 -18.97
C LEU A 1009 2.90 -21.15 -17.81
N ALA A 1010 2.61 -20.67 -16.59
CA ALA A 1010 3.43 -20.90 -15.41
C ALA A 1010 3.25 -22.31 -14.81
N ILE A 1011 2.04 -22.89 -14.86
CA ILE A 1011 1.74 -24.21 -14.27
C ILE A 1011 2.72 -25.31 -14.76
N PRO A 1012 2.98 -25.49 -16.07
CA PRO A 1012 3.95 -26.49 -16.54
C PRO A 1012 5.40 -26.24 -16.08
N GLU A 1013 5.82 -24.97 -15.94
CA GLU A 1013 7.15 -24.64 -15.42
C GLU A 1013 7.29 -25.02 -13.95
N ILE A 1014 6.26 -24.74 -13.14
CA ILE A 1014 6.21 -25.08 -11.71
C ILE A 1014 6.21 -26.61 -11.54
N GLN A 1015 5.35 -27.32 -12.28
CA GLN A 1015 5.26 -28.80 -12.23
C GLN A 1015 6.57 -29.50 -12.61
N ALA A 1016 7.43 -28.86 -13.42
CA ALA A 1016 8.73 -29.44 -13.77
C ALA A 1016 9.66 -29.63 -12.56
N TYR A 1017 9.59 -28.77 -11.53
CA TYR A 1017 10.37 -28.87 -10.30
C TYR A 1017 9.57 -29.18 -9.04
N LEU A 1018 8.23 -29.09 -9.08
CA LEU A 1018 7.28 -29.51 -8.03
C LEU A 1018 6.17 -30.37 -8.64
N PRO A 1019 6.42 -31.66 -8.95
CA PRO A 1019 5.47 -32.51 -9.67
C PRO A 1019 4.18 -32.82 -8.90
N ASN A 1020 4.16 -32.63 -7.58
CA ASN A 1020 3.02 -32.91 -6.71
C ASN A 1020 2.16 -31.66 -6.41
N VAL A 1021 2.43 -30.52 -7.04
CA VAL A 1021 1.65 -29.29 -6.83
C VAL A 1021 0.24 -29.44 -7.42
N ASP A 1022 -0.77 -29.00 -6.68
CA ASP A 1022 -2.14 -28.89 -7.18
C ASP A 1022 -2.30 -27.61 -8.02
N PRO A 1023 -2.59 -27.70 -9.34
CA PRO A 1023 -2.78 -26.52 -10.18
C PRO A 1023 -3.98 -25.66 -9.80
N GLU A 1024 -5.04 -26.25 -9.23
CA GLU A 1024 -6.26 -25.50 -8.87
C GLU A 1024 -6.04 -24.61 -7.63
N ALA A 1025 -5.07 -24.96 -6.79
CA ALA A 1025 -4.67 -24.21 -5.59
C ALA A 1025 -3.64 -23.10 -5.87
N ILE A 1026 -3.25 -22.86 -7.13
CA ILE A 1026 -2.41 -21.74 -7.55
C ILE A 1026 -3.31 -20.58 -7.97
N HIS A 1027 -3.17 -19.42 -7.32
CA HIS A 1027 -4.02 -18.25 -7.54
C HIS A 1027 -3.18 -17.03 -7.96
N LEU A 1028 -3.79 -16.11 -8.70
CA LEU A 1028 -3.16 -14.80 -8.99
C LEU A 1028 -3.00 -14.01 -7.69
N ASP A 1029 -1.81 -13.45 -7.48
CA ASP A 1029 -1.48 -12.65 -6.29
C ASP A 1029 -1.34 -11.17 -6.70
N TYR A 1030 -0.12 -10.67 -6.81
CA TYR A 1030 0.17 -9.31 -7.29
C TYR A 1030 1.07 -9.34 -8.53
N CYS A 1031 1.33 -8.16 -9.10
CA CYS A 1031 2.42 -7.99 -10.05
C CYS A 1031 3.27 -6.77 -9.69
N GLY A 1032 4.52 -6.80 -10.17
CA GLY A 1032 5.47 -5.70 -10.08
C GLY A 1032 6.10 -5.42 -11.43
N ILE A 1033 6.56 -4.18 -11.63
CA ILE A 1033 7.20 -3.74 -12.87
C ILE A 1033 8.68 -3.45 -12.60
N ARG A 1034 9.54 -4.00 -13.46
CA ARG A 1034 10.99 -3.82 -13.39
C ARG A 1034 11.41 -2.71 -14.36
N PRO A 1035 12.20 -1.70 -13.92
CA PRO A 1035 12.75 -0.68 -14.81
C PRO A 1035 13.87 -1.28 -15.67
N LYS A 1036 13.63 -1.44 -16.97
CA LYS A 1036 14.58 -1.95 -17.96
C LYS A 1036 15.06 -0.83 -18.89
N LEU A 1037 16.28 -0.98 -19.40
CA LEU A 1037 16.89 -0.10 -20.40
C LEU A 1037 17.07 -0.76 -21.78
N SER A 1038 16.93 -2.08 -21.85
CA SER A 1038 16.89 -2.85 -23.10
C SER A 1038 15.88 -4.02 -22.98
N LYS A 1039 15.42 -4.56 -24.12
CA LYS A 1039 14.54 -5.74 -24.18
C LYS A 1039 15.30 -7.08 -24.08
N ALA A 1040 16.61 -7.06 -23.85
CA ALA A 1040 17.45 -8.24 -23.83
C ALA A 1040 17.47 -8.94 -22.44
N GLY A 1041 17.85 -10.22 -22.43
CA GLY A 1041 17.63 -11.14 -21.33
C GLY A 1041 18.29 -10.77 -20.00
N ALA A 1042 17.67 -11.20 -18.90
CA ALA A 1042 18.10 -10.88 -17.54
C ALA A 1042 19.34 -11.63 -17.02
N VAL A 1043 19.93 -12.52 -17.83
CA VAL A 1043 20.92 -13.52 -17.39
C VAL A 1043 22.04 -13.69 -18.43
N ASN A 1044 23.27 -13.88 -17.93
CA ASN A 1044 24.52 -14.11 -18.67
C ASN A 1044 25.16 -12.91 -19.40
N THR A 1045 26.50 -12.99 -19.47
CA THR A 1045 27.39 -12.09 -20.21
C THR A 1045 27.30 -12.36 -21.71
N GLY A 1046 26.55 -11.53 -22.44
CA GLY A 1046 26.40 -11.64 -23.89
C GLY A 1046 25.88 -10.34 -24.51
N ALA A 1047 25.75 -10.34 -25.84
CA ALA A 1047 25.24 -9.19 -26.59
C ALA A 1047 23.79 -8.86 -26.17
N GLY A 1048 23.64 -7.84 -25.32
CA GLY A 1048 22.36 -7.39 -24.77
C GLY A 1048 22.29 -7.29 -23.23
N PHE A 1049 23.24 -7.88 -22.49
CA PHE A 1049 23.29 -7.67 -21.03
C PHE A 1049 23.50 -6.19 -20.71
N GLN A 1050 22.65 -5.64 -19.83
CA GLN A 1050 22.76 -4.26 -19.38
C GLN A 1050 22.87 -4.20 -17.85
N ASP A 1051 23.91 -3.51 -17.40
CA ASP A 1051 24.28 -3.37 -16.00
C ASP A 1051 23.63 -2.13 -15.36
N PHE A 1052 23.76 -1.97 -14.05
CA PHE A 1052 23.30 -0.77 -13.34
C PHE A 1052 24.11 0.47 -13.74
N ILE A 1053 23.41 1.51 -14.21
CA ILE A 1053 24.00 2.81 -14.47
C ILE A 1053 23.89 3.63 -13.18
N ILE A 1054 25.03 3.94 -12.57
CA ILE A 1054 25.17 4.73 -11.35
C ILE A 1054 26.35 5.68 -11.58
N GLN A 1055 26.06 6.89 -12.03
CA GLN A 1055 27.09 7.84 -12.45
C GLN A 1055 26.66 9.28 -12.24
N GLU A 1056 27.63 10.15 -12.01
CA GLU A 1056 27.48 11.59 -12.22
C GLU A 1056 27.42 11.87 -13.73
N GLU A 1057 26.49 12.69 -14.19
CA GLU A 1057 26.36 12.97 -15.62
C GLU A 1057 27.35 14.03 -16.10
N GLU A 1058 28.12 13.70 -17.14
CA GLU A 1058 29.07 14.64 -17.76
C GLU A 1058 28.36 15.93 -18.18
N GLY A 1059 28.86 17.08 -17.69
CA GLY A 1059 28.27 18.40 -17.92
C GLY A 1059 27.32 18.89 -16.82
N PHE A 1060 26.91 18.03 -15.88
CA PHE A 1060 25.98 18.34 -14.79
C PHE A 1060 26.60 17.92 -13.43
N PRO A 1061 27.52 18.72 -12.88
CA PRO A 1061 28.20 18.38 -11.62
C PRO A 1061 27.19 18.29 -10.47
N GLY A 1062 27.28 17.25 -9.65
CA GLY A 1062 26.35 16.96 -8.58
C GLY A 1062 25.04 16.28 -9.00
N PHE A 1063 24.80 16.01 -10.29
CA PHE A 1063 23.64 15.22 -10.75
C PHE A 1063 24.01 13.74 -10.91
N VAL A 1064 23.53 12.89 -10.00
CA VAL A 1064 23.79 11.44 -10.00
C VAL A 1064 22.56 10.66 -10.43
N ASN A 1065 22.70 9.91 -11.52
CA ASN A 1065 21.64 9.10 -12.11
C ASN A 1065 21.74 7.63 -11.69
N LEU A 1066 20.62 7.04 -11.25
CA LEU A 1066 20.47 5.61 -10.97
C LEU A 1066 19.45 5.01 -11.95
N LEU A 1067 19.93 4.44 -13.06
CA LEU A 1067 19.07 3.94 -14.14
C LEU A 1067 19.15 2.41 -14.28
N GLY A 1068 18.00 1.79 -14.58
CA GLY A 1068 17.90 0.34 -14.78
C GLY A 1068 18.05 -0.50 -13.50
N ILE A 1069 17.73 0.08 -12.33
CA ILE A 1069 17.86 -0.60 -11.03
C ILE A 1069 16.71 -1.60 -10.80
N GLU A 1070 16.78 -2.72 -11.51
CA GLU A 1070 15.96 -3.92 -11.33
C GLU A 1070 16.53 -4.85 -10.23
N SER A 1071 16.21 -6.16 -10.23
CA SER A 1071 16.92 -7.14 -9.38
C SER A 1071 18.42 -7.22 -9.75
N PRO A 1072 19.37 -7.18 -8.79
CA PRO A 1072 19.20 -7.36 -7.35
C PRO A 1072 19.22 -6.04 -6.55
N GLY A 1073 18.48 -5.01 -6.99
CA GLY A 1073 18.48 -3.66 -6.41
C GLY A 1073 18.08 -3.59 -4.93
N LEU A 1074 17.12 -4.42 -4.48
CA LEU A 1074 16.78 -4.56 -3.06
C LEU A 1074 17.98 -5.03 -2.22
N THR A 1075 18.66 -6.10 -2.68
CA THR A 1075 19.89 -6.60 -2.02
C THR A 1075 21.03 -5.59 -2.07
N SER A 1076 21.08 -4.76 -3.11
CA SER A 1076 22.19 -3.86 -3.41
C SER A 1076 22.00 -2.44 -2.86
N CYS A 1077 20.87 -2.12 -2.23
CA CYS A 1077 20.48 -0.74 -1.89
C CYS A 1077 21.53 0.01 -1.04
N LEU A 1078 22.07 -0.65 -0.01
CA LEU A 1078 23.10 -0.07 0.87
C LEU A 1078 24.44 0.14 0.16
N SER A 1079 24.87 -0.80 -0.68
CA SER A 1079 26.10 -0.64 -1.48
C SER A 1079 25.96 0.38 -2.61
N ILE A 1080 24.74 0.55 -3.17
CA ILE A 1080 24.45 1.62 -4.12
C ILE A 1080 24.59 2.98 -3.40
N ALA A 1081 24.12 3.09 -2.16
CA ALA A 1081 24.31 4.27 -1.33
C ALA A 1081 25.80 4.57 -1.05
N GLU A 1082 26.61 3.56 -0.72
CA GLU A 1082 28.08 3.71 -0.60
C GLU A 1082 28.72 4.25 -1.89
N VAL A 1083 28.25 3.80 -3.07
CA VAL A 1083 28.77 4.29 -4.36
C VAL A 1083 28.33 5.73 -4.67
N VAL A 1084 27.09 6.11 -4.38
CA VAL A 1084 26.62 7.50 -4.59
C VAL A 1084 27.36 8.47 -3.67
N ASP A 1085 27.51 8.11 -2.40
CA ASP A 1085 28.31 8.85 -1.42
C ASP A 1085 29.77 9.00 -1.87
N GLY A 1086 30.36 7.91 -2.35
CA GLY A 1086 31.69 7.86 -2.94
C GLY A 1086 31.81 8.45 -4.35
N ILE A 1087 30.75 8.96 -4.97
CA ILE A 1087 30.80 9.79 -6.19
C ILE A 1087 30.88 11.26 -5.80
N LEU A 1088 29.99 11.72 -4.90
CA LEU A 1088 29.88 13.13 -4.50
C LEU A 1088 31.05 13.63 -3.64
N TYR A 1089 31.75 12.73 -2.92
CA TYR A 1089 32.67 13.10 -1.85
C TYR A 1089 33.99 12.31 -1.81
N LYS A 1090 34.68 12.21 -2.96
CA LYS A 1090 36.02 11.59 -3.05
C LYS A 1090 37.13 12.44 -2.42
#